data_AF-A0A9D1IAI3-F1
#
_entry.id   AF-A0A9D1IAI3-F1
#
_cell.length_a   1.000
_cell.length_b   1.000
_cell.length_c   1.000
_cell.angle_alpha   90.00
_cell.angle_beta   90.00
_cell.angle_gamma   90.00
#
_symmetry.space_group_name_H-M   'P 1'
#
loop_
_entity.id
_entity.type
_entity.pdbx_description
1 polymer ?
#
loop_
_entity_poly.entity_id
_entity_poly.type
_entity_poly.pdbx_seq_one_letter_code
_entity_poly.pdbx_strand_id
1 'polypeptide(L)'
;MNVYRGRFENAEDADAGRGVGLGNFDGIHAGHAALIEKLILECAKRDLRSMIYTFENHPNHVICKDKPTPLILSEERKIKTLEETGVDELFLEYFDEEYAHTAPEEFVKKILVGRLHAKIVVVGYDYTYGDRGRGTSEELVAYGEKYGFTVFVVPPVRRLLPCSGELVTVSSTILRKLIQEGKMHDFRALTGRYYTIPGRVIQGRNVGKTLGFPTANIIPKEGFALPCFGVYATITKAGGKTYRSITNVGNNPTFQNITAVTIETHIIGFKGDLYGHDIEVEFIKKMRGEIAFPSAEELMRQLRHDLDERKTMSEGMKKVYEKGGVEIYHIPADKFKTSVVRILLCDNLSKEHAYQNALIPAILNAGCEKYPTMRQISGRLQELYGAGLTVGTSSLGEIQYSEFLIEYTARKYAADYPELERDVIAFLFELITNPVTEEYNGRKGFVGSVFERERTNRDHQIRSLINDKHAYAQRRCTEIMCEGEPYAVYQLGGAGDGDGLTPSGLYDYYRKEYLAKSRVKIFFCGETYPEELTAYAQNRFPAGGRVTLHRAYVEKREIPETNIKYAEEKMNVTQGKLFLGYRTNTPPESSDYYAAALCGVILGQGTQSKLFVNIREKHSLAYYAAAYTNKMKGILFAFCAIDPKDRAVAEALIREQVAAIRNGEITTEEYEAAVKLLRNDLASYGDSQSQLLQYYFGQTFMEQIADPDEYARHIAEVSVEDIVKAAGRMTLDTVYFLTSEDGA
;
A
#
# COMPACT_ATOMS: atom_id res chain seq x y z
N MET A 1 21.70 -12.54 11.63
CA MET A 1 22.87 -12.12 10.84
C MET A 1 24.10 -12.11 11.75
N ASN A 2 25.25 -12.64 11.33
CA ASN A 2 26.49 -12.58 12.11
C ASN A 2 27.19 -11.23 11.87
N VAL A 3 27.69 -10.57 12.92
CA VAL A 3 28.39 -9.28 12.81
C VAL A 3 29.85 -9.43 13.21
N TYR A 4 30.76 -9.09 12.31
CA TYR A 4 32.21 -9.17 12.50
C TYR A 4 32.84 -7.78 12.59
N ARG A 5 33.85 -7.64 13.46
CA ARG A 5 34.69 -6.43 13.59
C ARG A 5 36.16 -6.84 13.59
N GLY A 6 36.96 -6.26 12.70
CA GLY A 6 38.41 -6.47 12.63
C GLY A 6 38.89 -7.84 12.08
N ARG A 7 38.46 -8.98 12.66
CA ARG A 7 38.84 -10.34 12.20
C ARG A 7 37.70 -11.34 12.37
N PHE A 8 37.79 -12.48 11.67
CA PHE A 8 36.87 -13.62 11.87
C PHE A 8 37.21 -14.32 13.19
N GLU A 9 36.17 -14.67 13.97
CA GLU A 9 36.34 -15.23 15.31
C GLU A 9 36.63 -16.75 15.29
N ASN A 10 36.23 -17.48 14.24
CA ASN A 10 36.39 -18.94 14.12
C ASN A 10 37.03 -19.39 12.79
N ALA A 11 37.71 -20.53 12.80
CA ALA A 11 38.42 -21.09 11.64
C ALA A 11 37.49 -21.57 10.51
N GLU A 12 36.29 -22.06 10.83
CA GLU A 12 35.29 -22.44 9.81
C GLU A 12 34.75 -21.22 9.04
N ASP A 13 34.63 -20.07 9.72
CA ASP A 13 34.24 -18.82 9.05
C ASP A 13 35.38 -18.29 8.17
N ALA A 14 36.65 -18.56 8.51
CA ALA A 14 37.77 -18.11 7.68
C ALA A 14 37.82 -18.82 6.32
N ASP A 15 37.36 -20.08 6.20
CA ASP A 15 37.53 -20.87 4.97
C ASP A 15 36.28 -20.89 4.05
N ALA A 16 35.18 -20.28 4.48
CA ALA A 16 33.93 -20.23 3.71
C ALA A 16 33.99 -19.22 2.54
N GLY A 17 33.62 -19.66 1.33
CA GLY A 17 33.47 -18.79 0.17
C GLY A 17 32.29 -17.83 0.33
N ARG A 18 32.49 -16.55 0.01
CA ARG A 18 31.48 -15.49 0.20
C ARG A 18 31.11 -14.76 -1.08
N GLY A 19 29.85 -14.33 -1.15
CA GLY A 19 29.50 -13.16 -1.95
C GLY A 19 29.59 -11.91 -1.08
N VAL A 20 30.25 -10.87 -1.58
CA VAL A 20 30.49 -9.62 -0.83
C VAL A 20 29.82 -8.44 -1.53
N GLY A 21 28.87 -7.80 -0.85
CA GLY A 21 28.33 -6.51 -1.26
C GLY A 21 29.17 -5.37 -0.69
N LEU A 22 29.66 -4.48 -1.56
CA LEU A 22 30.48 -3.33 -1.15
C LEU A 22 29.71 -2.01 -1.23
N GLY A 23 29.92 -1.17 -0.22
CA GLY A 23 29.32 0.16 -0.15
C GLY A 23 29.47 0.78 1.23
N ASN A 24 29.09 2.05 1.36
CA ASN A 24 29.11 2.74 2.65
C ASN A 24 27.82 2.53 3.46
N PHE A 25 26.72 2.15 2.79
CA PHE A 25 25.41 1.83 3.39
C PHE A 25 24.90 2.84 4.43
N ASP A 26 25.27 4.13 4.32
CA ASP A 26 24.90 5.16 5.31
C ASP A 26 23.39 5.46 5.29
N GLY A 27 22.75 5.38 4.12
CA GLY A 27 21.31 5.66 3.96
C GLY A 27 20.44 4.49 3.56
N ILE A 28 20.98 3.26 3.39
CA ILE A 28 20.32 2.03 2.87
C ILE A 28 19.04 2.34 2.06
N HIS A 29 19.19 2.83 0.83
CA HIS A 29 18.09 3.23 -0.05
C HIS A 29 17.77 2.16 -1.08
N ALA A 30 16.78 2.40 -1.95
CA ALA A 30 16.39 1.47 -3.02
C ALA A 30 17.57 0.98 -3.88
N GLY A 31 18.57 1.83 -4.14
CA GLY A 31 19.82 1.41 -4.79
C GLY A 31 20.61 0.35 -3.99
N HIS A 32 20.76 0.53 -2.67
CA HIS A 32 21.38 -0.48 -1.80
C HIS A 32 20.51 -1.73 -1.68
N ALA A 33 19.18 -1.59 -1.63
CA ALA A 33 18.25 -2.72 -1.59
C ALA A 33 18.40 -3.61 -2.84
N ALA A 34 18.47 -3.01 -4.03
CA ALA A 34 18.72 -3.75 -5.29
C ALA A 34 20.09 -4.45 -5.29
N LEU A 35 21.12 -3.83 -4.70
CA LEU A 35 22.43 -4.44 -4.53
C LEU A 35 22.39 -5.65 -3.60
N ILE A 36 21.73 -5.51 -2.45
CA ILE A 36 21.58 -6.58 -1.45
C ILE A 36 20.75 -7.74 -2.04
N GLU A 37 19.65 -7.45 -2.73
CA GLU A 37 18.82 -8.46 -3.40
C GLU A 37 19.62 -9.24 -4.44
N LYS A 38 20.40 -8.53 -5.28
CA LYS A 38 21.29 -9.17 -6.25
C LYS A 38 22.34 -10.05 -5.58
N LEU A 39 22.92 -9.58 -4.48
CA LEU A 39 23.89 -10.35 -3.69
C LEU A 39 23.28 -11.65 -3.17
N ILE A 40 22.15 -11.57 -2.46
CA ILE A 40 21.46 -12.73 -1.88
C ILE A 40 21.11 -13.74 -2.99
N LEU A 41 20.56 -13.25 -4.11
CA LEU A 41 20.19 -14.10 -5.24
C LEU A 41 21.39 -14.85 -5.85
N GLU A 42 22.52 -14.17 -6.05
CA GLU A 42 23.70 -14.78 -6.66
C GLU A 42 24.45 -15.70 -5.69
N CYS A 43 24.42 -15.42 -4.39
CA CYS A 43 24.90 -16.29 -3.33
C CYS A 43 24.09 -17.59 -3.27
N ALA A 44 22.75 -17.50 -3.24
CA ALA A 44 21.86 -18.66 -3.18
C ALA A 44 22.04 -19.60 -4.38
N LYS A 45 22.31 -19.07 -5.58
CA LYS A 45 22.58 -19.88 -6.79
C LYS A 45 23.86 -20.71 -6.70
N ARG A 46 24.80 -20.35 -5.82
CA ARG A 46 26.16 -20.90 -5.77
C ARG A 46 26.55 -21.44 -4.40
N ASP A 47 25.58 -21.56 -3.50
CA ASP A 47 25.78 -22.06 -2.14
C ASP A 47 26.88 -21.27 -1.39
N LEU A 48 26.84 -19.94 -1.50
CA LEU A 48 27.75 -19.02 -0.82
C LEU A 48 27.01 -18.27 0.29
N ARG A 49 27.74 -17.85 1.32
CA ARG A 49 27.21 -16.91 2.32
C ARG A 49 27.22 -15.49 1.77
N SER A 50 26.15 -14.74 2.00
CA SER A 50 26.04 -13.32 1.66
C SER A 50 26.65 -12.45 2.76
N MET A 51 27.56 -11.55 2.38
CA MET A 51 28.21 -10.63 3.30
C MET A 51 28.10 -9.19 2.81
N ILE A 52 27.75 -8.27 3.72
CA ILE A 52 27.94 -6.84 3.49
C ILE A 52 29.25 -6.40 4.14
N TYR A 53 30.16 -5.84 3.35
CA TYR A 53 31.40 -5.25 3.84
C TYR A 53 31.27 -3.72 3.79
N THR A 54 31.33 -3.10 4.96
CA THR A 54 31.14 -1.66 5.12
C THR A 54 31.91 -1.12 6.32
N PHE A 55 31.77 0.17 6.62
CA PHE A 55 32.57 0.85 7.64
C PHE A 55 31.77 1.17 8.92
N GLU A 56 32.47 1.08 10.06
CA GLU A 56 32.01 1.55 11.38
C GLU A 56 31.83 3.08 11.35
N ASN A 57 32.88 3.79 10.94
CA ASN A 57 32.90 5.23 10.77
C ASN A 57 32.78 5.61 9.29
N HIS A 58 32.14 6.74 8.98
CA HIS A 58 31.98 7.16 7.59
C HIS A 58 33.35 7.60 7.02
N PRO A 59 33.81 7.09 5.86
CA PRO A 59 35.12 7.42 5.29
C PRO A 59 35.40 8.93 5.12
N ASN A 60 34.38 9.70 4.70
CA ASN A 60 34.46 11.16 4.61
C ASN A 60 34.79 11.86 5.94
N HIS A 61 34.52 11.27 7.10
CA HIS A 61 34.90 11.87 8.39
C HIS A 61 36.41 11.86 8.62
N VAL A 62 37.11 10.91 8.00
CA VAL A 62 38.58 10.83 8.05
C VAL A 62 39.21 11.61 6.90
N ILE A 63 38.63 11.51 5.70
CA ILE A 63 39.14 12.17 4.49
C ILE A 63 38.90 13.69 4.52
N CYS A 64 37.73 14.14 4.97
CA CYS A 64 37.27 15.53 4.91
C CYS A 64 37.00 16.09 6.32
N LYS A 65 38.05 16.20 7.15
CA LYS A 65 37.96 16.61 8.56
C LYS A 65 37.32 17.99 8.77
N ASP A 66 37.49 18.91 7.81
CA ASP A 66 36.97 20.29 7.93
C ASP A 66 35.46 20.41 7.67
N LYS A 67 34.86 19.43 6.98
CA LYS A 67 33.43 19.43 6.65
C LYS A 67 32.90 17.99 6.51
N PRO A 68 32.76 17.26 7.64
CA PRO A 68 32.31 15.88 7.60
C PRO A 68 30.89 15.78 7.05
N THR A 69 30.65 14.78 6.21
CA THR A 69 29.34 14.50 5.65
C THR A 69 28.35 14.08 6.76
N PRO A 70 27.14 14.67 6.85
CA PRO A 70 26.19 14.27 7.87
C PRO A 70 25.73 12.80 7.71
N LEU A 71 25.67 12.05 8.80
CA LEU A 71 25.20 10.67 8.85
C LEU A 71 23.68 10.60 8.66
N ILE A 72 23.20 9.56 7.97
CA ILE A 72 21.76 9.31 7.79
C ILE A 72 21.27 8.24 8.78
N LEU A 73 22.11 7.24 9.09
CA LEU A 73 21.79 6.17 10.03
C LEU A 73 22.77 6.16 11.19
N SER A 74 22.30 5.79 12.39
CA SER A 74 23.20 5.31 13.44
C SER A 74 23.76 3.93 13.08
N GLU A 75 24.89 3.56 13.68
CA GLU A 75 25.45 2.21 13.53
C GLU A 75 24.44 1.14 13.95
N GLU A 76 23.82 1.30 15.12
CA GLU A 76 22.77 0.43 15.64
C GLU A 76 21.63 0.24 14.62
N ARG A 77 21.18 1.35 14.00
CA ARG A 77 20.10 1.30 13.00
C ARG A 77 20.56 0.69 11.68
N LYS A 78 21.80 0.93 11.26
CA LYS A 78 22.41 0.31 10.07
C LYS A 78 22.42 -1.22 10.22
N ILE A 79 22.91 -1.73 11.36
CA ILE A 79 22.95 -3.16 11.66
C ILE A 79 21.54 -3.76 11.60
N LYS A 80 20.58 -3.16 12.31
CA LYS A 80 19.20 -3.64 12.33
C LYS A 80 18.56 -3.65 10.94
N THR A 81 18.78 -2.58 10.17
CA THR A 81 18.21 -2.46 8.81
C THR A 81 18.79 -3.51 7.86
N LEU A 82 20.09 -3.83 7.98
CA LEU A 82 20.71 -4.89 7.18
C LEU A 82 20.24 -6.28 7.60
N GLU A 83 20.04 -6.52 8.90
CA GLU A 83 19.49 -7.79 9.40
C GLU A 83 18.10 -8.08 8.81
N GLU A 84 17.24 -7.07 8.72
CA GLU A 84 15.90 -7.16 8.13
C GLU A 84 15.91 -7.53 6.64
N THR A 85 17.05 -7.42 5.94
CA THR A 85 17.15 -7.80 4.51
C THR A 85 17.40 -9.29 4.27
N GLY A 86 17.75 -10.06 5.32
CA GLY A 86 18.08 -11.48 5.20
C GLY A 86 19.51 -11.77 4.75
N VAL A 87 20.43 -10.80 4.83
CA VAL A 87 21.88 -11.03 4.66
C VAL A 87 22.42 -11.91 5.80
N ASP A 88 23.33 -12.83 5.47
CA ASP A 88 23.90 -13.76 6.44
C ASP A 88 24.90 -13.08 7.38
N GLU A 89 25.79 -12.26 6.81
CA GLU A 89 26.96 -11.71 7.50
C GLU A 89 27.16 -10.19 7.26
N LEU A 90 27.60 -9.46 8.27
CA LEU A 90 27.99 -8.05 8.20
C LEU A 90 29.41 -7.90 8.73
N PHE A 91 30.31 -7.34 7.91
CA PHE A 91 31.65 -6.99 8.32
C PHE A 91 31.76 -5.47 8.43
N LEU A 92 32.08 -4.99 9.64
CA LEU A 92 32.31 -3.59 9.93
C LEU A 92 33.82 -3.35 10.06
N GLU A 93 34.38 -2.65 9.08
CA GLU A 93 35.78 -2.23 9.06
C GLU A 93 35.92 -0.83 9.68
N TYR A 94 37.00 -0.62 10.45
CA TYR A 94 37.35 0.72 10.91
C TYR A 94 38.17 1.43 9.83
N PHE A 95 37.68 2.58 9.36
CA PHE A 95 38.34 3.37 8.33
C PHE A 95 39.26 4.41 8.96
N ASP A 96 40.57 4.20 8.93
CA ASP A 96 41.58 5.15 9.43
C ASP A 96 42.42 5.74 8.29
N GLU A 97 43.39 6.60 8.63
CA GLU A 97 44.29 7.22 7.64
C GLU A 97 45.16 6.19 6.91
N GLU A 98 45.57 5.11 7.58
CA GLU A 98 46.36 4.04 6.98
C GLU A 98 45.52 3.30 5.92
N TYR A 99 44.29 2.94 6.28
CA TYR A 99 43.33 2.30 5.38
C TYR A 99 43.01 3.20 4.17
N ALA A 100 42.85 4.51 4.40
CA ALA A 100 42.59 5.49 3.34
C ALA A 100 43.68 5.53 2.27
N HIS A 101 44.91 5.10 2.57
CA HIS A 101 46.04 5.03 1.65
C HIS A 101 46.23 3.66 0.97
N THR A 102 45.30 2.72 1.16
CA THR A 102 45.35 1.40 0.54
C THR A 102 45.17 1.49 -0.98
N ALA A 103 46.15 1.02 -1.76
CA ALA A 103 46.02 0.99 -3.23
C ALA A 103 44.87 0.06 -3.69
N PRO A 104 44.18 0.33 -4.82
CA PRO A 104 43.06 -0.49 -5.30
C PRO A 104 43.38 -1.98 -5.42
N GLU A 105 44.51 -2.34 -6.04
CA GLU A 105 44.91 -3.76 -6.18
C GLU A 105 45.22 -4.42 -4.82
N GLU A 106 45.79 -3.67 -3.88
CA GLU A 106 46.09 -4.16 -2.53
C GLU A 106 44.80 -4.43 -1.74
N PHE A 107 43.78 -3.57 -1.87
CA PHE A 107 42.45 -3.81 -1.33
C PHE A 107 41.87 -5.13 -1.87
N VAL A 108 41.94 -5.36 -3.19
CA VAL A 108 41.45 -6.60 -3.79
C VAL A 108 42.20 -7.82 -3.25
N LYS A 109 43.54 -7.81 -3.29
CA LYS A 109 44.36 -8.96 -2.88
C LYS A 109 44.22 -9.28 -1.39
N LYS A 110 44.39 -8.28 -0.53
CA LYS A 110 44.49 -8.50 0.92
C LYS A 110 43.12 -8.63 1.57
N ILE A 111 42.13 -7.84 1.12
CA ILE A 111 40.82 -7.80 1.76
C ILE A 111 39.87 -8.73 1.03
N LEU A 112 39.55 -8.50 -0.24
CA LEU A 112 38.52 -9.31 -0.93
C LEU A 112 38.93 -10.78 -1.08
N VAL A 113 40.15 -11.04 -1.58
CA VAL A 113 40.64 -12.39 -1.84
C VAL A 113 41.20 -13.02 -0.56
N GLY A 114 42.11 -12.31 0.11
CA GLY A 114 42.87 -12.85 1.23
C GLY A 114 42.09 -12.95 2.54
N ARG A 115 41.25 -11.97 2.87
CA ARG A 115 40.51 -11.92 4.14
C ARG A 115 39.09 -12.43 3.98
N LEU A 116 38.35 -11.92 3.00
CA LEU A 116 36.92 -12.21 2.84
C LEU A 116 36.66 -13.46 1.98
N HIS A 117 37.68 -14.01 1.33
CA HIS A 117 37.57 -15.18 0.45
C HIS A 117 36.44 -15.03 -0.59
N ALA A 118 36.31 -13.81 -1.15
CA ALA A 118 35.25 -13.44 -2.06
C ALA A 118 35.28 -14.31 -3.33
N LYS A 119 34.14 -14.93 -3.64
CA LYS A 119 33.87 -15.61 -4.93
C LYS A 119 32.98 -14.75 -5.83
N ILE A 120 32.15 -13.93 -5.20
CA ILE A 120 31.31 -12.93 -5.85
C ILE A 120 31.49 -11.60 -5.17
N VAL A 121 31.49 -10.52 -5.95
CA VAL A 121 31.44 -9.15 -5.45
C VAL A 121 30.30 -8.41 -6.15
N VAL A 122 29.47 -7.70 -5.39
CA VAL A 122 28.37 -6.90 -5.93
C VAL A 122 28.57 -5.43 -5.52
N VAL A 123 28.55 -4.54 -6.51
CA VAL A 123 28.78 -3.09 -6.33
C VAL A 123 27.76 -2.26 -7.09
N GLY A 124 27.59 -1.00 -6.70
CA GLY A 124 26.86 -0.02 -7.49
C GLY A 124 27.67 0.50 -8.68
N TYR A 125 26.98 1.03 -9.70
CA TYR A 125 27.60 1.64 -10.89
C TYR A 125 28.54 2.82 -10.59
N ASP A 126 28.39 3.48 -9.44
CA ASP A 126 29.18 4.63 -8.99
C ASP A 126 30.15 4.28 -7.86
N TYR A 127 30.45 2.98 -7.67
CA TYR A 127 31.32 2.52 -6.60
C TYR A 127 32.79 2.85 -6.89
N THR A 128 33.43 3.53 -5.93
CA THR A 128 34.86 3.85 -5.95
C THR A 128 35.57 3.34 -4.70
N TYR A 129 36.82 2.90 -4.82
CA TYR A 129 37.60 2.33 -3.70
C TYR A 129 39.10 2.59 -3.82
N GLY A 130 39.84 2.26 -2.76
CA GLY A 130 41.29 2.48 -2.66
C GLY A 130 41.68 3.95 -2.49
N ASP A 131 42.99 4.22 -2.46
CA ASP A 131 43.54 5.53 -2.14
C ASP A 131 42.99 6.62 -3.04
N ARG A 132 42.32 7.60 -2.41
CA ARG A 132 41.59 8.71 -3.05
C ARG A 132 40.45 8.28 -3.98
N GLY A 133 39.89 7.08 -3.80
CA GLY A 133 38.81 6.55 -4.64
C GLY A 133 39.25 6.28 -6.08
N ARG A 134 40.54 5.99 -6.31
CA ARG A 134 41.08 5.77 -7.65
C ARG A 134 40.55 4.51 -8.35
N GLY A 135 40.16 3.49 -7.58
CA GLY A 135 39.59 2.26 -8.12
C GLY A 135 38.14 2.45 -8.51
N THR A 136 37.72 1.91 -9.66
CA THR A 136 36.33 1.97 -10.17
C THR A 136 35.68 0.59 -10.29
N SER A 137 34.37 0.54 -10.50
CA SER A 137 33.62 -0.70 -10.79
C SER A 137 34.20 -1.47 -11.99
N GLU A 138 34.64 -0.77 -13.03
CA GLU A 138 35.20 -1.37 -14.24
C GLU A 138 36.56 -2.02 -13.95
N GLU A 139 37.43 -1.32 -13.20
CA GLU A 139 38.71 -1.89 -12.77
C GLU A 139 38.50 -3.10 -11.85
N LEU A 140 37.46 -3.06 -11.00
CA LEU A 140 37.14 -4.18 -10.12
C LEU A 140 36.72 -5.43 -10.91
N VAL A 141 36.00 -5.28 -12.02
CA VAL A 141 35.69 -6.39 -12.95
C VAL A 141 36.97 -7.00 -13.50
N ALA A 142 37.92 -6.17 -13.97
CA ALA A 142 39.21 -6.65 -14.48
C ALA A 142 40.04 -7.37 -13.39
N TYR A 143 40.01 -6.87 -12.15
CA TYR A 143 40.63 -7.57 -11.03
C TYR A 143 39.91 -8.87 -10.65
N GLY A 144 38.59 -8.93 -10.81
CA GLY A 144 37.81 -10.16 -10.65
C GLY A 144 38.28 -11.26 -11.59
N GLU A 145 38.48 -10.94 -12.87
CA GLU A 145 39.04 -11.85 -13.87
C GLU A 145 40.47 -12.29 -13.51
N LYS A 146 41.30 -11.37 -13.01
CA LYS A 146 42.69 -11.63 -12.61
C LYS A 146 42.82 -12.49 -11.35
N TYR A 147 41.94 -12.31 -10.36
CA TYR A 147 42.05 -12.92 -9.03
C TYR A 147 41.01 -14.00 -8.73
N GLY A 148 40.12 -14.32 -9.69
CA GLY A 148 39.24 -15.48 -9.61
C GLY A 148 37.93 -15.25 -8.85
N PHE A 149 37.32 -14.06 -8.97
CA PHE A 149 35.98 -13.77 -8.46
C PHE A 149 35.11 -13.06 -9.50
N THR A 150 33.79 -13.23 -9.42
CA THR A 150 32.84 -12.61 -10.35
C THR A 150 32.32 -11.28 -9.79
N VAL A 151 32.29 -10.23 -10.61
CA VAL A 151 31.76 -8.92 -10.21
C VAL A 151 30.41 -8.65 -10.88
N PHE A 152 29.42 -8.23 -10.10
CA PHE A 152 28.14 -7.73 -10.59
C PHE A 152 28.01 -6.24 -10.28
N VAL A 153 27.83 -5.44 -11.33
CA VAL A 153 27.58 -4.00 -11.22
C VAL A 153 26.09 -3.74 -11.34
N VAL A 154 25.51 -3.15 -10.30
CA VAL A 154 24.07 -2.85 -10.22
C VAL A 154 23.82 -1.49 -10.87
N PRO A 155 22.91 -1.40 -11.86
CA PRO A 155 22.62 -0.15 -12.55
C PRO A 155 21.99 0.89 -11.61
N PRO A 156 22.04 2.19 -11.98
CA PRO A 156 21.41 3.24 -11.19
C PRO A 156 19.91 3.01 -11.05
N VAL A 157 19.41 3.01 -9.81
CA VAL A 157 17.98 2.98 -9.53
C VAL A 157 17.43 4.40 -9.63
N ARG A 158 16.38 4.59 -10.42
CA ARG A 158 15.63 5.84 -10.50
C ARG A 158 14.26 5.68 -9.88
N ARG A 159 13.78 6.68 -9.14
CA ARG A 159 12.44 6.71 -8.57
C ARG A 159 11.81 8.09 -8.74
N LEU A 160 10.49 8.11 -8.92
CA LEU A 160 9.70 9.31 -8.90
C LEU A 160 9.51 9.76 -7.44
N LEU A 161 9.80 11.03 -7.14
CA LEU A 161 9.55 11.60 -5.83
C LEU A 161 8.07 11.97 -5.67
N PRO A 162 7.34 11.39 -4.70
CA PRO A 162 5.90 11.61 -4.60
C PRO A 162 5.45 13.05 -4.32
N CYS A 163 6.30 13.90 -3.74
CA CYS A 163 5.92 15.30 -3.43
C CYS A 163 6.30 16.31 -4.53
N SER A 164 7.12 15.91 -5.49
CA SER A 164 7.61 16.84 -6.53
C SER A 164 7.40 16.33 -7.96
N GLY A 165 7.05 15.06 -8.13
CA GLY A 165 6.98 14.41 -9.44
C GLY A 165 8.34 14.31 -10.13
N GLU A 166 9.45 14.60 -9.44
CA GLU A 166 10.78 14.59 -10.02
C GLU A 166 11.30 13.15 -10.11
N LEU A 167 11.72 12.72 -11.31
CA LEU A 167 12.43 11.45 -11.48
C LEU A 167 13.90 11.62 -11.08
N VAL A 168 14.29 11.03 -9.96
CA VAL A 168 15.65 11.18 -9.41
C VAL A 168 16.42 9.86 -9.42
N THR A 169 17.74 9.94 -9.59
CA THR A 169 18.64 8.80 -9.31
C THR A 169 18.82 8.68 -7.79
N VAL A 170 18.53 7.50 -7.25
CA VAL A 170 18.53 7.25 -5.81
C VAL A 170 19.98 7.18 -5.28
N SER A 171 20.32 8.04 -4.33
CA SER A 171 21.64 8.13 -3.71
C SER A 171 21.59 8.65 -2.26
N SER A 172 22.67 8.49 -1.50
CA SER A 172 22.74 9.08 -0.15
C SER A 172 22.80 10.62 -0.18
N THR A 173 23.26 11.22 -1.27
CA THR A 173 23.26 12.68 -1.47
C THR A 173 21.84 13.24 -1.56
N ILE A 174 20.97 12.60 -2.35
CA ILE A 174 19.56 13.04 -2.45
C ILE A 174 18.84 12.84 -1.12
N LEU A 175 19.11 11.75 -0.37
CA LEU A 175 18.52 11.55 0.96
C LEU A 175 18.83 12.70 1.92
N ARG A 176 20.10 13.15 1.98
CA ARG A 176 20.49 14.27 2.86
C ARG A 176 19.81 15.56 2.45
N LYS A 177 19.70 15.83 1.15
CA LYS A 177 18.94 16.97 0.63
C LYS A 177 17.47 16.91 1.06
N LEU A 178 16.81 15.76 0.91
CA LEU A 178 15.41 15.58 1.32
C LEU A 178 15.21 15.76 2.82
N ILE A 179 16.12 15.23 3.65
CA ILE A 179 16.12 15.45 5.10
C ILE A 179 16.22 16.95 5.38
N GLN A 180 17.25 17.62 4.84
CA GLN A 180 17.50 19.05 5.05
C GLN A 180 16.32 19.91 4.59
N GLU A 181 15.62 19.53 3.53
CA GLU A 181 14.42 20.23 3.02
C GLU A 181 13.14 19.89 3.79
N GLY A 182 13.17 18.95 4.74
CA GLY A 182 12.00 18.50 5.48
C GLY A 182 11.06 17.59 4.68
N LYS A 183 11.50 17.07 3.53
CA LYS A 183 10.73 16.23 2.61
C LYS A 183 10.74 14.75 3.04
N MET A 184 10.14 14.50 4.21
CA MET A 184 10.16 13.18 4.87
C MET A 184 9.41 12.09 4.08
N HIS A 185 8.39 12.48 3.32
CA HIS A 185 7.63 11.56 2.50
C HIS A 185 8.46 11.05 1.31
N ASP A 186 9.15 11.95 0.61
CA ASP A 186 10.08 11.61 -0.47
C ASP A 186 11.22 10.73 0.06
N PHE A 187 11.74 11.03 1.27
CA PHE A 187 12.73 10.17 1.92
C PHE A 187 12.22 8.74 2.11
N ARG A 188 10.97 8.57 2.58
CA ARG A 188 10.34 7.25 2.74
C ARG A 188 10.19 6.53 1.40
N ALA A 189 9.80 7.22 0.34
CA ALA A 189 9.65 6.64 -1.00
C ALA A 189 10.98 6.05 -1.55
N LEU A 190 12.11 6.65 -1.17
CA LEU A 190 13.44 6.20 -1.58
C LEU A 190 14.04 5.10 -0.69
N THR A 191 13.57 4.96 0.56
CA THR A 191 14.20 4.08 1.57
C THR A 191 13.27 3.00 2.12
N GLY A 192 11.97 3.11 1.91
CA GLY A 192 10.94 2.26 2.51
C GLY A 192 10.66 2.54 3.99
N ARG A 193 11.32 3.53 4.61
CA ARG A 193 11.23 3.79 6.06
C ARG A 193 11.22 5.28 6.40
N TYR A 194 10.77 5.60 7.61
CA TYR A 194 10.82 6.98 8.12
C TYR A 194 12.24 7.38 8.50
N TYR A 195 12.57 8.66 8.29
CA TYR A 195 13.83 9.22 8.79
C TYR A 195 13.80 9.25 10.32
N THR A 196 14.92 8.93 10.95
CA THR A 196 14.93 8.64 12.38
C THR A 196 16.10 9.31 13.08
N ILE A 197 15.84 9.93 14.22
CA ILE A 197 16.86 10.54 15.08
C ILE A 197 16.78 9.91 16.48
N PRO A 198 17.83 9.18 16.91
CA PRO A 198 17.97 8.76 18.29
C PRO A 198 18.48 9.93 19.15
N GLY A 199 18.06 9.99 20.40
CA GLY A 199 18.57 10.99 21.34
C GLY A 199 18.22 10.69 22.78
N ARG A 200 19.10 11.14 23.68
CA ARG A 200 18.88 11.07 25.12
C ARG A 200 18.01 12.24 25.56
N VAL A 201 16.98 11.96 26.33
CA VAL A 201 16.08 13.00 26.85
C VAL A 201 16.78 13.78 27.95
N ILE A 202 16.82 15.10 27.78
CA ILE A 202 17.44 16.05 28.71
C ILE A 202 16.41 17.02 29.30
N GLN A 203 16.79 17.65 30.41
CA GLN A 203 15.97 18.64 31.09
C GLN A 203 15.99 19.99 30.34
N GLY A 204 14.82 20.48 29.95
CA GLY A 204 14.62 21.83 29.38
C GLY A 204 14.06 22.84 30.39
N ARG A 205 13.66 24.05 29.95
CA ARG A 205 13.06 25.10 30.82
C ARG A 205 11.64 24.79 31.35
N ASN A 206 11.07 23.62 31.06
CA ASN A 206 9.70 23.21 31.47
C ASN A 206 8.56 24.15 31.01
N VAL A 207 8.78 25.04 30.03
CA VAL A 207 7.76 26.01 29.57
C VAL A 207 6.49 25.30 29.07
N GLY A 208 6.66 24.25 28.27
CA GLY A 208 5.55 23.43 27.80
C GLY A 208 4.78 22.77 28.95
N LYS A 209 5.47 22.30 30.01
CA LYS A 209 4.83 21.71 31.19
C LYS A 209 3.92 22.70 31.91
N THR A 210 4.32 23.96 32.02
CA THR A 210 3.51 25.06 32.62
C THR A 210 2.28 25.40 31.77
N LEU A 211 2.34 25.14 30.46
CA LEU A 211 1.25 25.34 29.49
C LEU A 211 0.39 24.08 29.26
N GLY A 212 0.65 22.98 29.97
CA GLY A 212 -0.06 21.70 29.80
C GLY A 212 0.43 20.80 28.66
N PHE A 213 1.59 21.11 28.08
CA PHE A 213 2.24 20.42 26.96
C PHE A 213 3.66 19.97 27.34
N PRO A 214 3.84 18.91 28.13
CA PRO A 214 5.18 18.40 28.43
C PRO A 214 5.89 17.94 27.16
N THR A 215 7.15 18.34 26.97
CA THR A 215 7.98 17.94 25.84
C THR A 215 9.23 17.22 26.32
N ALA A 216 9.58 16.13 25.63
CA ALA A 216 10.89 15.48 25.74
C ALA A 216 11.86 16.24 24.84
N ASN A 217 12.90 16.82 25.42
CA ASN A 217 13.94 17.52 24.67
C ASN A 217 15.08 16.55 24.39
N ILE A 218 15.44 16.36 23.13
CA ILE A 218 16.61 15.57 22.76
C ILE A 218 17.66 16.46 22.09
N ILE A 219 18.92 16.22 22.44
CA ILE A 219 20.06 16.71 21.69
C ILE A 219 20.43 15.60 20.69
N PRO A 220 20.29 15.84 19.37
CA PRO A 220 20.74 14.86 18.39
C PRO A 220 22.25 14.63 18.53
N LYS A 221 22.70 13.38 18.34
CA LYS A 221 24.14 13.07 18.29
C LYS A 221 24.81 13.96 17.22
N GLU A 222 26.00 14.47 17.51
CA GLU A 222 26.74 15.29 16.56
C GLU A 222 26.96 14.56 15.23
N GLY A 223 26.91 15.32 14.13
CA GLY A 223 27.17 14.79 12.79
C GLY A 223 25.98 14.11 12.10
N PHE A 224 24.78 14.05 12.68
CA PHE A 224 23.58 13.57 11.97
C PHE A 224 23.01 14.60 10.99
N ALA A 225 22.41 14.14 9.90
CA ALA A 225 21.60 14.98 9.02
C ALA A 225 20.36 15.49 9.78
N LEU A 226 20.17 16.79 9.86
CA LEU A 226 19.03 17.36 10.59
C LEU A 226 17.96 17.87 9.63
N PRO A 227 16.67 17.62 9.92
CA PRO A 227 15.58 18.27 9.22
C PRO A 227 15.65 19.79 9.33
N CYS A 228 15.14 20.52 8.33
CA CYS A 228 14.95 21.97 8.48
C CYS A 228 14.00 22.29 9.63
N PHE A 229 14.05 23.54 10.09
CA PHE A 229 13.20 23.97 11.18
C PHE A 229 11.69 23.90 10.85
N GLY A 230 10.92 23.55 11.87
CA GLY A 230 9.47 23.46 11.81
C GLY A 230 8.90 22.37 12.71
N VAL A 231 7.59 22.21 12.60
CA VAL A 231 6.82 21.22 13.36
C VAL A 231 6.53 20.03 12.47
N TYR A 232 6.84 18.86 12.99
CA TYR A 232 6.73 17.57 12.32
C TYR A 232 5.76 16.67 13.04
N ALA A 233 5.00 15.93 12.26
CA ALA A 233 4.32 14.75 12.72
C ALA A 233 5.34 13.63 12.88
N THR A 234 5.36 13.02 14.05
CA THR A 234 6.36 12.01 14.39
C THR A 234 5.75 10.79 15.08
N ILE A 235 6.56 9.74 15.15
CA ILE A 235 6.37 8.59 16.02
C ILE A 235 7.57 8.56 16.97
N THR A 236 7.33 8.33 18.25
CA THR A 236 8.38 8.23 19.26
C THR A 236 8.39 6.86 19.88
N LYS A 237 9.55 6.20 19.85
CA LYS A 237 9.79 4.96 20.59
C LYS A 237 10.44 5.29 21.93
N ALA A 238 9.79 4.88 23.01
CA ALA A 238 10.24 5.10 24.37
C ALA A 238 9.82 3.92 25.26
N GLY A 239 10.75 3.36 26.04
CA GLY A 239 10.45 2.27 26.98
C GLY A 239 9.86 1.02 26.32
N GLY A 240 10.32 0.68 25.11
CA GLY A 240 9.81 -0.46 24.33
C GLY A 240 8.42 -0.28 23.72
N LYS A 241 7.82 0.91 23.87
CA LYS A 241 6.51 1.26 23.29
C LYS A 241 6.65 2.35 22.24
N THR A 242 5.68 2.38 21.35
CA THR A 242 5.61 3.34 20.23
C THR A 242 4.44 4.29 20.47
N TYR A 243 4.67 5.58 20.32
CA TYR A 243 3.70 6.64 20.58
C TYR A 243 3.60 7.60 19.41
N ARG A 244 2.38 8.09 19.14
CA ARG A 244 2.19 9.24 18.26
C ARG A 244 2.77 10.48 18.93
N SER A 245 3.43 11.33 18.17
CA SER A 245 4.04 12.53 18.71
C SER A 245 4.07 13.67 17.71
N ILE A 246 4.31 14.86 18.24
CA ILE A 246 4.62 16.06 17.46
C ILE A 246 5.99 16.53 17.89
N THR A 247 6.84 16.84 16.91
CA THR A 247 8.21 17.24 17.16
C THR A 247 8.49 18.59 16.54
N ASN A 248 8.94 19.53 17.36
CA ASN A 248 9.52 20.78 16.90
C ASN A 248 11.02 20.60 16.68
N VAL A 249 11.50 20.88 15.47
CA VAL A 249 12.93 21.01 15.18
C VAL A 249 13.21 22.51 15.06
N GLY A 250 14.04 23.05 15.94
CA GLY A 250 14.28 24.49 15.99
C GLY A 250 15.52 24.85 16.79
N ASN A 251 15.80 26.15 16.83
CA ASN A 251 16.82 26.71 17.70
C ASN A 251 16.20 27.14 19.02
N ASN A 252 16.63 26.53 20.11
CA ASN A 252 16.21 26.98 21.43
C ASN A 252 17.30 27.87 22.05
N PRO A 253 17.14 29.21 22.14
CA PRO A 253 18.07 30.10 22.85
C PRO A 253 18.02 29.90 24.40
N THR A 254 17.49 28.76 24.82
CA THR A 254 17.06 28.42 26.18
C THR A 254 18.19 27.79 27.00
N PHE A 255 19.21 27.25 26.33
CA PHE A 255 20.46 26.79 26.93
C PHE A 255 21.51 27.89 26.80
N GLN A 256 21.82 28.57 27.90
CA GLN A 256 22.97 29.46 27.96
C GLN A 256 24.22 28.59 27.71
N ASN A 257 24.88 28.81 26.57
CA ASN A 257 26.09 28.13 26.06
C ASN A 257 25.92 26.98 25.05
N ILE A 258 24.73 26.74 24.46
CA ILE A 258 24.60 25.75 23.37
C ILE A 258 23.90 26.37 22.16
N THR A 259 24.67 26.67 21.10
CA THR A 259 24.20 27.09 19.77
C THR A 259 23.71 25.92 18.90
N ALA A 260 23.27 24.82 19.52
CA ALA A 260 22.91 23.58 18.82
C ALA A 260 21.40 23.47 18.59
N VAL A 261 21.04 22.83 17.48
CA VAL A 261 19.65 22.50 17.14
C VAL A 261 19.06 21.58 18.21
N THR A 262 17.86 21.90 18.68
CA THR A 262 17.12 21.09 19.64
C THR A 262 15.91 20.45 18.98
N ILE A 263 15.60 19.22 19.39
CA ILE A 263 14.42 18.49 18.94
C ILE A 263 13.50 18.33 20.15
N GLU A 264 12.36 19.00 20.14
CA GLU A 264 11.39 18.99 21.23
C GLU A 264 10.17 18.17 20.84
N THR A 265 9.95 17.05 21.51
CA THR A 265 8.90 16.09 21.14
C THR A 265 7.82 16.02 22.20
N HIS A 266 6.59 16.37 21.84
CA HIS A 266 5.41 16.10 22.65
C HIS A 266 4.86 14.70 22.32
N ILE A 267 4.89 13.80 23.30
CA ILE A 267 4.44 12.41 23.16
C ILE A 267 2.99 12.30 23.60
N ILE A 268 2.10 11.97 22.66
CA ILE A 268 0.65 11.96 22.88
C ILE A 268 0.28 10.76 23.75
N GLY A 269 -0.43 11.02 24.86
CA GLY A 269 -0.92 9.98 25.77
C GLY A 269 0.13 9.37 26.70
N PHE A 270 1.40 9.79 26.60
CA PHE A 270 2.45 9.32 27.51
C PHE A 270 2.31 9.96 28.89
N LYS A 271 2.44 9.13 29.93
CA LYS A 271 2.51 9.54 31.34
C LYS A 271 3.71 8.87 31.98
N GLY A 272 4.66 9.66 32.47
CA GLY A 272 5.88 9.15 33.10
C GLY A 272 7.02 10.16 33.03
N ASP A 273 8.17 9.76 33.54
CA ASP A 273 9.42 10.49 33.39
C ASP A 273 10.29 9.80 32.34
N LEU A 274 10.84 10.58 31.41
CA LEU A 274 11.76 10.11 30.39
C LEU A 274 13.16 10.70 30.56
N TYR A 275 13.40 11.54 31.56
CA TYR A 275 14.71 12.17 31.75
C TYR A 275 15.81 11.12 31.90
N GLY A 276 16.88 11.29 31.11
CA GLY A 276 18.02 10.39 31.11
C GLY A 276 17.82 9.09 30.32
N HIS A 277 16.62 8.81 29.81
CA HIS A 277 16.35 7.68 28.92
C HIS A 277 16.61 8.02 27.45
N ASP A 278 17.01 7.02 26.67
CA ASP A 278 17.11 7.12 25.21
C ASP A 278 15.75 6.93 24.55
N ILE A 279 15.44 7.79 23.60
CA ILE A 279 14.26 7.68 22.74
C ILE A 279 14.68 7.75 21.27
N GLU A 280 13.82 7.23 20.40
CA GLU A 280 13.99 7.30 18.96
C GLU A 280 12.79 8.05 18.36
N VAL A 281 13.05 9.12 17.61
CA VAL A 281 12.02 9.95 16.96
C VAL A 281 12.02 9.69 15.46
N GLU A 282 10.95 9.09 14.94
CA GLU A 282 10.71 8.85 13.52
C GLU A 282 9.88 9.98 12.92
N PHE A 283 10.38 10.58 11.84
CA PHE A 283 9.77 11.71 11.15
C PHE A 283 8.84 11.24 10.04
N ILE A 284 7.53 11.49 10.19
CA ILE A 284 6.52 11.14 9.20
C ILE A 284 6.41 12.23 8.14
N LYS A 285 6.13 13.46 8.56
CA LYS A 285 5.82 14.58 7.66
C LYS A 285 6.09 15.92 8.35
N LYS A 286 6.57 16.91 7.59
CA LYS A 286 6.57 18.32 8.02
C LYS A 286 5.15 18.87 7.96
N MET A 287 4.60 19.26 9.11
CA MET A 287 3.25 19.85 9.20
C MET A 287 3.29 21.32 8.83
N ARG A 288 4.28 22.06 9.35
CA ARG A 288 4.48 23.48 9.08
C ARG A 288 5.90 23.94 9.38
N GLY A 289 6.26 25.13 8.89
CA GLY A 289 7.45 25.85 9.36
C GLY A 289 7.30 26.41 10.78
N GLU A 290 8.36 27.04 11.26
CA GLU A 290 8.30 27.83 12.51
C GLU A 290 7.44 29.08 12.29
N ILE A 291 6.61 29.40 13.29
CA ILE A 291 5.72 30.56 13.28
C ILE A 291 5.95 31.30 14.60
N ALA A 292 6.14 32.61 14.54
CA ALA A 292 6.15 33.47 15.72
C ALA A 292 4.71 33.80 16.13
N PHE A 293 4.39 33.62 17.41
CA PHE A 293 3.06 33.92 17.95
C PHE A 293 3.10 35.21 18.78
N PRO A 294 2.16 36.14 18.58
CA PRO A 294 2.09 37.39 19.35
C PRO A 294 1.58 37.18 20.79
N SER A 295 0.96 36.04 21.10
CA SER A 295 0.52 35.69 22.46
C SER A 295 0.59 34.19 22.74
N ALA A 296 0.59 33.83 24.03
CA ALA A 296 0.53 32.42 24.47
C ALA A 296 -0.78 31.73 24.07
N GLU A 297 -1.89 32.47 23.98
CA GLU A 297 -3.19 31.92 23.60
C GLU A 297 -3.21 31.48 22.13
N GLU A 298 -2.59 32.26 21.24
CA GLU A 298 -2.46 31.90 19.82
C GLU A 298 -1.59 30.66 19.62
N LEU A 299 -0.46 30.59 20.34
CA LEU A 299 0.40 29.41 20.36
C LEU A 299 -0.38 28.17 20.82
N MET A 300 -1.17 28.28 21.89
CA MET A 300 -1.98 27.17 22.40
C MET A 300 -3.06 26.72 21.41
N ARG A 301 -3.67 27.65 20.69
CA ARG A 301 -4.64 27.34 19.64
C ARG A 301 -3.97 26.55 18.51
N GLN A 302 -2.79 26.98 18.06
CA GLN A 302 -2.04 26.26 17.03
C GLN A 302 -1.61 24.88 17.51
N LEU A 303 -1.10 24.76 18.74
CA LEU A 303 -0.69 23.45 19.29
C LEU A 303 -1.85 22.46 19.38
N ARG A 304 -3.06 22.92 19.73
CA ARG A 304 -4.27 22.09 19.71
C ARG A 304 -4.62 21.65 18.29
N HIS A 305 -4.56 22.56 17.33
CA HIS A 305 -4.78 22.23 15.92
C HIS A 305 -3.76 21.19 15.43
N ASP A 306 -2.47 21.41 15.68
CA ASP A 306 -1.39 20.49 15.31
C ASP A 306 -1.62 19.10 15.95
N LEU A 307 -2.04 19.05 17.23
CA LEU A 307 -2.40 17.81 17.92
C LEU A 307 -3.58 17.09 17.29
N ASP A 308 -4.64 17.82 16.96
CA ASP A 308 -5.83 17.20 16.40
C ASP A 308 -5.55 16.69 14.98
N GLU A 309 -4.78 17.43 14.16
CA GLU A 309 -4.27 16.94 12.87
C GLU A 309 -3.39 15.68 13.04
N ARG A 310 -2.47 15.66 14.02
CA ARG A 310 -1.63 14.46 14.27
C ARG A 310 -2.45 13.26 14.74
N LYS A 311 -3.50 13.49 15.54
CA LYS A 311 -4.39 12.42 16.03
C LYS A 311 -5.24 11.86 14.89
N THR A 312 -5.69 12.67 13.95
CA THR A 312 -6.55 12.23 12.84
C THR A 312 -5.78 11.65 11.67
N MET A 313 -4.49 11.98 11.51
CA MET A 313 -3.63 11.41 10.47
C MET A 313 -3.51 9.89 10.59
N SER A 314 -3.87 9.18 9.51
CA SER A 314 -3.71 7.73 9.43
C SER A 314 -2.23 7.40 9.24
N GLU A 315 -1.70 6.48 10.05
CA GLU A 315 -0.44 5.85 9.69
C GLU A 315 -0.78 4.86 8.57
N GLY A 316 -0.10 4.99 7.43
CA GLY A 316 -0.38 4.17 6.25
C GLY A 316 -0.40 2.68 6.51
N MET A 317 -1.02 1.93 5.59
CA MET A 317 -1.01 0.46 5.65
C MET A 317 0.42 -0.08 5.63
N LYS A 318 0.69 -1.09 6.44
CA LYS A 318 1.95 -1.85 6.46
C LYS A 318 1.69 -3.31 6.12
N LYS A 319 2.45 -3.88 5.19
CA LYS A 319 2.53 -5.33 5.00
C LYS A 319 3.46 -5.89 6.09
N VAL A 320 2.94 -6.71 6.98
CA VAL A 320 3.68 -7.25 8.15
C VAL A 320 4.10 -8.71 7.97
N TYR A 321 3.53 -9.41 6.99
CA TYR A 321 3.93 -10.77 6.63
C TYR A 321 3.61 -11.07 5.17
N GLU A 322 4.50 -11.82 4.52
CA GLU A 322 4.25 -12.43 3.21
C GLU A 322 5.02 -13.74 3.09
N LYS A 323 4.30 -14.86 2.94
CA LYS A 323 4.90 -16.16 2.65
C LYS A 323 3.87 -17.13 2.09
N GLY A 324 4.26 -17.93 1.10
CA GLY A 324 3.41 -19.00 0.57
C GLY A 324 2.04 -18.52 0.06
N GLY A 325 1.99 -17.29 -0.47
CA GLY A 325 0.78 -16.62 -0.96
C GLY A 325 -0.25 -16.25 0.12
N VAL A 326 0.17 -16.20 1.39
CA VAL A 326 -0.55 -15.55 2.49
C VAL A 326 0.13 -14.21 2.76
N GLU A 327 -0.65 -13.14 2.77
CA GLU A 327 -0.22 -11.78 3.06
C GLU A 327 -1.00 -11.25 4.26
N ILE A 328 -0.31 -10.56 5.18
CA ILE A 328 -0.95 -9.93 6.33
C ILE A 328 -0.60 -8.44 6.34
N TYR A 329 -1.62 -7.63 6.51
CA TYR A 329 -1.56 -6.18 6.48
C TYR A 329 -2.08 -5.61 7.80
N HIS A 330 -1.42 -4.56 8.28
CA HIS A 330 -1.84 -3.79 9.43
C HIS A 330 -2.17 -2.36 8.99
N ILE A 331 -3.36 -1.88 9.33
CA ILE A 331 -3.84 -0.53 9.06
C ILE A 331 -4.11 0.14 10.42
N PRO A 332 -3.16 0.94 10.94
CA PRO A 332 -3.34 1.63 12.21
C PRO A 332 -4.51 2.62 12.15
N ALA A 333 -5.52 2.42 13.00
CA ALA A 333 -6.71 3.26 13.03
C ALA A 333 -7.26 3.48 14.45
N ASP A 334 -6.38 3.92 15.35
CA ASP A 334 -6.64 4.03 16.81
C ASP A 334 -7.77 4.98 17.22
N LYS A 335 -8.27 5.79 16.28
CA LYS A 335 -9.38 6.72 16.52
C LYS A 335 -10.73 6.01 16.69
N PHE A 336 -10.86 4.80 16.15
CA PHE A 336 -12.08 4.01 16.27
C PHE A 336 -12.11 3.28 17.61
N LYS A 337 -13.34 3.04 18.11
CA LYS A 337 -13.54 2.25 19.33
C LYS A 337 -13.62 0.75 19.06
N THR A 338 -13.75 0.39 17.80
CA THR A 338 -13.78 -0.97 17.28
C THR A 338 -12.50 -1.24 16.48
N SER A 339 -12.14 -2.50 16.40
CA SER A 339 -11.10 -3.03 15.52
C SER A 339 -11.74 -4.04 14.56
N VAL A 340 -11.06 -4.30 13.45
CA VAL A 340 -11.54 -5.19 12.39
C VAL A 340 -10.48 -6.22 12.05
N VAL A 341 -10.89 -7.48 11.96
CA VAL A 341 -10.14 -8.53 11.27
C VAL A 341 -10.88 -8.88 9.99
N ARG A 342 -10.20 -8.77 8.85
CA ARG A 342 -10.76 -9.10 7.54
C ARG A 342 -9.88 -10.14 6.86
N ILE A 343 -10.43 -11.28 6.49
CA ILE A 343 -9.76 -12.34 5.74
C ILE A 343 -10.38 -12.42 4.36
N LEU A 344 -9.54 -12.32 3.34
CA LEU A 344 -9.92 -12.43 1.93
C LEU A 344 -9.30 -13.67 1.31
N LEU A 345 -10.11 -14.45 0.61
CA LEU A 345 -9.65 -15.49 -0.31
C LEU A 345 -9.87 -14.97 -1.73
N CYS A 346 -8.76 -14.71 -2.43
CA CYS A 346 -8.76 -14.11 -3.76
C CYS A 346 -8.42 -15.15 -4.82
N ASP A 347 -9.13 -15.08 -5.95
CA ASP A 347 -8.88 -15.88 -7.15
C ASP A 347 -9.02 -14.99 -8.40
N ASN A 348 -8.45 -15.44 -9.51
CA ASN A 348 -8.70 -14.78 -10.79
C ASN A 348 -10.14 -15.08 -11.23
N LEU A 349 -10.87 -14.04 -11.59
CA LEU A 349 -12.26 -14.16 -12.02
C LEU A 349 -12.33 -15.05 -13.28
N SER A 350 -13.16 -16.09 -13.25
CA SER A 350 -13.31 -17.01 -14.38
C SER A 350 -14.73 -17.55 -14.44
N LYS A 351 -15.20 -17.90 -15.64
CA LYS A 351 -16.51 -18.54 -15.80
C LYS A 351 -16.56 -19.91 -15.13
N GLU A 352 -15.44 -20.61 -15.07
CA GLU A 352 -15.33 -21.95 -14.48
C GLU A 352 -15.52 -21.94 -12.96
N HIS A 353 -15.03 -20.90 -12.28
CA HIS A 353 -14.97 -20.86 -10.81
C HIS A 353 -15.92 -19.85 -10.17
N ALA A 354 -16.38 -18.83 -10.89
CA ALA A 354 -17.08 -17.68 -10.29
C ALA A 354 -18.28 -18.10 -9.43
N TYR A 355 -19.10 -19.05 -9.89
CA TYR A 355 -20.28 -19.50 -9.17
C TYR A 355 -19.91 -20.27 -7.89
N GLN A 356 -19.00 -21.25 -7.98
CA GLN A 356 -18.53 -22.06 -6.85
C GLN A 356 -17.85 -21.19 -5.79
N ASN A 357 -16.92 -20.32 -6.20
CA ASN A 357 -16.21 -19.39 -5.34
C ASN A 357 -17.16 -18.44 -4.61
N ALA A 358 -18.26 -18.06 -5.26
CA ALA A 358 -19.26 -17.24 -4.63
C ALA A 358 -20.19 -18.05 -3.71
N LEU A 359 -20.54 -19.30 -4.05
CA LEU A 359 -21.49 -20.12 -3.28
C LEU A 359 -20.88 -20.61 -1.95
N ILE A 360 -19.60 -20.96 -1.95
CA ILE A 360 -18.87 -21.45 -0.76
C ILE A 360 -19.02 -20.53 0.46
N PRO A 361 -18.69 -19.22 0.41
CA PRO A 361 -18.79 -18.36 1.60
C PRO A 361 -20.22 -18.26 2.15
N ALA A 362 -21.25 -18.35 1.32
CA ALA A 362 -22.64 -18.39 1.79
C ALA A 362 -22.93 -19.66 2.61
N ILE A 363 -22.41 -20.82 2.18
CA ILE A 363 -22.52 -22.09 2.92
C ILE A 363 -21.70 -22.03 4.21
N LEU A 364 -20.47 -21.51 4.16
CA LEU A 364 -19.60 -21.38 5.34
C LEU A 364 -20.22 -20.47 6.40
N ASN A 365 -20.96 -19.44 5.99
CA ASN A 365 -21.67 -18.55 6.91
C ASN A 365 -22.77 -19.24 7.71
N ALA A 366 -23.28 -20.40 7.27
CA ALA A 366 -24.39 -21.09 7.93
C ALA A 366 -24.00 -21.86 9.21
N GLY A 367 -22.72 -22.22 9.36
CA GLY A 367 -22.23 -23.04 10.48
C GLY A 367 -20.82 -23.59 10.26
N CYS A 368 -20.16 -23.92 11.37
CA CYS A 368 -18.88 -24.64 11.41
C CYS A 368 -18.90 -25.76 12.46
N GLU A 369 -17.87 -26.61 12.50
CA GLU A 369 -17.82 -27.79 13.37
C GLU A 369 -18.04 -27.44 14.86
N LYS A 370 -17.44 -26.36 15.35
CA LYS A 370 -17.67 -25.88 16.73
C LYS A 370 -18.99 -25.16 16.94
N TYR A 371 -19.50 -24.47 15.92
CA TYR A 371 -20.76 -23.73 15.99
C TYR A 371 -21.67 -24.14 14.83
N PRO A 372 -22.31 -25.34 14.89
CA PRO A 372 -23.01 -25.93 13.74
C PRO A 372 -24.22 -25.16 13.21
N THR A 373 -24.71 -24.17 13.95
CA THR A 373 -25.93 -23.43 13.60
C THR A 373 -25.71 -21.93 13.67
N MET A 374 -26.48 -21.18 12.88
CA MET A 374 -26.55 -19.71 12.98
C MET A 374 -26.82 -19.21 14.39
N ARG A 375 -27.62 -19.93 15.19
CA ARG A 375 -27.88 -19.57 16.58
C ARG A 375 -26.61 -19.63 17.43
N GLN A 376 -25.77 -20.65 17.22
CA GLN A 376 -24.50 -20.80 17.93
C GLN A 376 -23.46 -19.81 17.44
N ILE A 377 -23.42 -19.50 16.13
CA ILE A 377 -22.61 -18.40 15.59
C ILE A 377 -22.99 -17.08 16.26
N SER A 378 -24.29 -16.74 16.31
CA SER A 378 -24.76 -15.53 16.98
C SER A 378 -24.41 -15.52 18.46
N GLY A 379 -24.52 -16.67 19.15
CA GLY A 379 -24.09 -16.81 20.54
C GLY A 379 -22.60 -16.52 20.72
N ARG A 380 -21.75 -17.08 19.84
CA ARG A 380 -20.30 -16.82 19.86
C ARG A 380 -19.98 -15.34 19.60
N LEU A 381 -20.68 -14.70 18.66
CA LEU A 381 -20.50 -13.27 18.41
C LEU A 381 -20.90 -12.41 19.63
N GLN A 382 -21.93 -12.80 20.37
CA GLN A 382 -22.29 -12.14 21.65
C GLN A 382 -21.19 -12.31 22.71
N GLU A 383 -20.60 -13.50 22.84
CA GLU A 383 -19.45 -13.74 23.73
C GLU A 383 -18.23 -12.88 23.35
N LEU A 384 -18.05 -12.60 22.05
CA LEU A 384 -17.01 -11.71 21.51
C LEU A 384 -17.41 -10.23 21.63
N TYR A 385 -18.06 -9.83 22.73
CA TYR A 385 -18.52 -8.45 23.01
C TYR A 385 -19.48 -7.90 21.95
N GLY A 386 -20.37 -8.76 21.44
CA GLY A 386 -21.36 -8.37 20.43
C GLY A 386 -20.73 -8.04 19.07
N ALA A 387 -19.66 -8.74 18.70
CA ALA A 387 -18.98 -8.56 17.43
C ALA A 387 -19.91 -8.74 16.21
N GLY A 388 -19.68 -7.99 15.15
CA GLY A 388 -20.41 -8.08 13.89
C GLY A 388 -19.66 -8.90 12.86
N LEU A 389 -20.28 -9.95 12.31
CA LEU A 389 -19.72 -10.76 11.23
C LEU A 389 -20.32 -10.34 9.89
N THR A 390 -19.45 -10.10 8.90
CA THR A 390 -19.81 -9.90 7.49
C THR A 390 -19.15 -10.98 6.65
N VAL A 391 -19.94 -11.68 5.83
CA VAL A 391 -19.45 -12.68 4.88
C VAL A 391 -20.06 -12.39 3.51
N GLY A 392 -19.23 -12.39 2.46
CA GLY A 392 -19.71 -12.06 1.11
C GLY A 392 -18.72 -12.41 0.01
N THR A 393 -19.14 -12.14 -1.23
CA THR A 393 -18.30 -12.26 -2.43
C THR A 393 -18.43 -11.00 -3.25
N SER A 394 -17.29 -10.51 -3.74
CA SER A 394 -17.22 -9.33 -4.60
C SER A 394 -16.07 -9.47 -5.60
N SER A 395 -15.85 -8.43 -6.40
CA SER A 395 -14.71 -8.36 -7.30
C SER A 395 -14.04 -6.98 -7.28
N LEU A 396 -12.75 -6.99 -7.57
CA LEU A 396 -11.94 -5.80 -7.76
C LEU A 396 -11.23 -5.94 -9.10
N GLY A 397 -11.80 -5.31 -10.14
CA GLY A 397 -11.39 -5.61 -11.51
C GLY A 397 -11.59 -7.11 -11.80
N GLU A 398 -10.56 -7.77 -12.30
CA GLU A 398 -10.56 -9.19 -12.67
C GLU A 398 -10.24 -10.14 -11.50
N ILE A 399 -10.18 -9.61 -10.28
CA ILE A 399 -9.97 -10.43 -9.09
C ILE A 399 -11.31 -10.65 -8.41
N GLN A 400 -11.73 -11.91 -8.31
CA GLN A 400 -12.84 -12.30 -7.46
C GLN A 400 -12.31 -12.52 -6.04
N TYR A 401 -13.04 -12.08 -5.03
CA TYR A 401 -12.68 -12.37 -3.66
C TYR A 401 -13.89 -12.68 -2.79
N SER A 402 -13.69 -13.61 -1.88
CA SER A 402 -14.59 -13.87 -0.77
C SER A 402 -14.08 -13.18 0.47
N GLU A 403 -14.98 -12.56 1.22
CA GLU A 403 -14.69 -11.77 2.41
C GLU A 403 -15.28 -12.43 3.64
N PHE A 404 -14.47 -12.52 4.69
CA PHE A 404 -14.89 -12.85 6.05
C PHE A 404 -14.34 -11.78 6.98
N LEU A 405 -15.21 -10.95 7.51
CA LEU A 405 -14.85 -9.77 8.29
C LEU A 405 -15.56 -9.83 9.64
N ILE A 406 -14.80 -9.62 10.72
CA ILE A 406 -15.37 -9.36 12.04
C ILE A 406 -14.95 -7.96 12.49
N GLU A 407 -15.94 -7.13 12.80
CA GLU A 407 -15.78 -5.89 13.56
C GLU A 407 -16.09 -6.19 15.03
N TYR A 408 -15.21 -5.78 15.94
CA TYR A 408 -15.31 -6.09 17.36
C TYR A 408 -14.78 -4.94 18.22
N THR A 409 -15.13 -4.94 19.50
CA THR A 409 -14.67 -3.92 20.45
C THR A 409 -13.15 -3.97 20.62
N ALA A 410 -12.45 -2.85 20.47
CA ALA A 410 -10.99 -2.81 20.59
C ALA A 410 -10.55 -3.24 22.01
N ARG A 411 -9.42 -3.97 22.12
CA ARG A 411 -8.91 -4.58 23.38
C ARG A 411 -8.85 -3.57 24.54
N LYS A 412 -8.51 -2.30 24.29
CA LYS A 412 -8.47 -1.23 25.32
C LYS A 412 -9.81 -0.99 26.03
N TYR A 413 -10.93 -1.33 25.40
CA TYR A 413 -12.27 -1.20 25.95
C TYR A 413 -12.86 -2.53 26.46
N ALA A 414 -12.17 -3.64 26.24
CA ALA A 414 -12.50 -4.99 26.72
C ALA A 414 -11.35 -5.53 27.59
N ALA A 415 -10.90 -4.73 28.57
CA ALA A 415 -9.70 -5.00 29.35
C ALA A 415 -9.78 -6.29 30.18
N ASP A 416 -11.00 -6.77 30.45
CA ASP A 416 -11.30 -8.03 31.12
C ASP A 416 -11.24 -9.26 30.20
N TYR A 417 -11.06 -9.07 28.88
CA TYR A 417 -10.90 -10.15 27.90
C TYR A 417 -9.63 -9.99 27.05
N PRO A 418 -8.44 -10.26 27.61
CA PRO A 418 -7.16 -10.06 26.92
C PRO A 418 -7.02 -10.90 25.63
N GLU A 419 -7.65 -12.08 25.58
CA GLU A 419 -7.60 -13.00 24.43
C GLU A 419 -8.61 -12.67 23.32
N LEU A 420 -9.42 -11.59 23.44
CA LEU A 420 -10.52 -11.28 22.52
C LEU A 420 -10.12 -11.32 21.04
N GLU A 421 -9.03 -10.65 20.67
CA GLU A 421 -8.56 -10.58 19.28
C GLU A 421 -8.16 -11.96 18.74
N ARG A 422 -7.48 -12.75 19.57
CA ARG A 422 -7.08 -14.12 19.23
C ARG A 422 -8.30 -15.01 19.02
N ASP A 423 -9.32 -14.84 19.85
CA ASP A 423 -10.57 -15.58 19.81
C ASP A 423 -11.45 -15.18 18.62
N VAL A 424 -11.44 -13.90 18.23
CA VAL A 424 -12.04 -13.40 16.97
C VAL A 424 -11.37 -14.06 15.77
N ILE A 425 -10.03 -14.05 15.73
CA ILE A 425 -9.27 -14.69 14.65
C ILE A 425 -9.53 -16.20 14.63
N ALA A 426 -9.54 -16.85 15.81
CA ALA A 426 -9.82 -18.27 15.93
C ALA A 426 -11.21 -18.62 15.38
N PHE A 427 -12.22 -17.80 15.65
CA PHE A 427 -13.57 -18.00 15.17
C PHE A 427 -13.66 -17.83 13.64
N LEU A 428 -13.02 -16.80 13.07
CA LEU A 428 -12.94 -16.64 11.61
C LEU A 428 -12.27 -17.86 10.94
N PHE A 429 -11.17 -18.35 11.50
CA PHE A 429 -10.51 -19.55 10.97
C PHE A 429 -11.39 -20.79 11.09
N GLU A 430 -12.05 -20.99 12.24
CA GLU A 430 -12.99 -22.10 12.43
C GLU A 430 -14.09 -22.09 11.37
N LEU A 431 -14.66 -20.91 11.10
CA LEU A 431 -15.69 -20.70 10.08
C LEU A 431 -15.18 -21.04 8.66
N ILE A 432 -13.95 -20.65 8.34
CA ILE A 432 -13.37 -20.80 7.01
C ILE A 432 -12.85 -22.22 6.76
N THR A 433 -12.26 -22.88 7.76
CA THR A 433 -11.50 -24.13 7.56
C THR A 433 -12.24 -25.40 7.98
N ASN A 434 -13.24 -25.28 8.87
CA ASN A 434 -13.94 -26.41 9.48
C ASN A 434 -15.47 -26.29 9.29
N PRO A 435 -15.98 -26.36 8.05
CA PRO A 435 -17.42 -26.30 7.81
C PRO A 435 -18.15 -27.51 8.41
N VAL A 436 -19.45 -27.33 8.67
CA VAL A 436 -20.33 -28.47 8.96
C VAL A 436 -20.46 -29.34 7.71
N THR A 437 -20.40 -30.65 7.90
CA THR A 437 -20.43 -31.63 6.80
C THR A 437 -21.32 -32.82 7.12
N GLU A 438 -21.79 -33.47 6.07
CA GLU A 438 -22.52 -34.73 6.09
C GLU A 438 -21.83 -35.78 5.21
N GLU A 439 -22.22 -37.03 5.36
CA GLU A 439 -21.71 -38.14 4.56
C GLU A 439 -22.68 -38.50 3.43
N TYR A 440 -22.15 -38.61 2.21
CA TYR A 440 -22.86 -38.96 0.98
C TYR A 440 -22.18 -40.15 0.32
N ASN A 441 -22.76 -41.35 0.44
CA ASN A 441 -22.20 -42.57 -0.15
C ASN A 441 -20.71 -42.78 0.20
N GLY A 442 -20.33 -42.62 1.47
CA GLY A 442 -18.94 -42.75 1.91
C GLY A 442 -18.04 -41.53 1.63
N ARG A 443 -18.58 -40.43 1.12
CA ARG A 443 -17.83 -39.20 0.82
C ARG A 443 -18.32 -38.03 1.67
N LYS A 444 -17.40 -37.27 2.25
CA LYS A 444 -17.70 -36.06 3.02
C LYS A 444 -18.19 -34.96 2.07
N GLY A 445 -19.26 -34.25 2.44
CA GLY A 445 -19.82 -33.13 1.67
C GLY A 445 -20.40 -32.04 2.56
N PHE A 446 -20.72 -30.88 1.99
CA PHE A 446 -21.48 -29.86 2.72
C PHE A 446 -22.86 -30.38 3.14
N VAL A 447 -23.46 -29.77 4.15
CA VAL A 447 -24.84 -30.11 4.58
C VAL A 447 -25.81 -29.87 3.42
N GLY A 448 -26.60 -30.88 3.06
CA GLY A 448 -27.35 -30.88 1.78
C GLY A 448 -28.47 -29.85 1.77
N SER A 449 -29.15 -29.69 2.91
CA SER A 449 -30.20 -28.68 3.07
C SER A 449 -29.65 -27.25 3.00
N VAL A 450 -28.45 -27.00 3.53
CA VAL A 450 -27.77 -25.70 3.44
C VAL A 450 -27.31 -25.45 2.01
N PHE A 451 -26.68 -26.44 1.38
CA PHE A 451 -26.24 -26.36 -0.02
C PHE A 451 -27.38 -25.96 -0.96
N GLU A 452 -28.52 -26.66 -0.93
CA GLU A 452 -29.66 -26.35 -1.81
C GLU A 452 -30.28 -24.98 -1.52
N ARG A 453 -30.39 -24.62 -0.23
CA ARG A 453 -30.89 -23.30 0.16
C ARG A 453 -30.00 -22.19 -0.38
N GLU A 454 -28.69 -22.26 -0.16
CA GLU A 454 -27.77 -21.21 -0.60
C GLU A 454 -27.62 -21.17 -2.13
N ARG A 455 -27.68 -22.32 -2.82
CA ARG A 455 -27.73 -22.38 -4.28
C ARG A 455 -28.97 -21.68 -4.83
N THR A 456 -30.14 -21.96 -4.25
CA THR A 456 -31.40 -21.32 -4.63
C THR A 456 -31.37 -19.80 -4.36
N ASN A 457 -30.88 -19.40 -3.19
CA ASN A 457 -30.72 -17.99 -2.83
C ASN A 457 -29.79 -17.27 -3.82
N ARG A 458 -28.69 -17.91 -4.21
CA ARG A 458 -27.75 -17.37 -5.18
C ARG A 458 -28.39 -17.19 -6.55
N ASP A 459 -29.08 -18.19 -7.06
CA ASP A 459 -29.77 -18.08 -8.35
C ASP A 459 -30.83 -16.98 -8.35
N HIS A 460 -31.57 -16.84 -7.24
CA HIS A 460 -32.50 -15.73 -7.06
C HIS A 460 -31.80 -14.37 -7.04
N GLN A 461 -30.65 -14.26 -6.37
CA GLN A 461 -29.85 -13.03 -6.34
C GLN A 461 -29.32 -12.65 -7.74
N ILE A 462 -28.89 -13.63 -8.53
CA ILE A 462 -28.42 -13.39 -9.90
C ILE A 462 -29.59 -12.95 -10.79
N ARG A 463 -30.73 -13.64 -10.71
CA ARG A 463 -31.93 -13.29 -11.49
C ARG A 463 -32.51 -11.94 -11.08
N SER A 464 -32.42 -11.55 -9.81
CA SER A 464 -33.00 -10.29 -9.31
C SER A 464 -32.27 -9.04 -9.80
N LEU A 465 -31.06 -9.17 -10.37
CA LEU A 465 -30.34 -8.06 -11.01
C LEU A 465 -31.21 -7.37 -12.06
N ILE A 466 -32.06 -8.12 -12.76
CA ILE A 466 -32.99 -7.62 -13.77
C ILE A 466 -34.01 -6.60 -13.22
N ASN A 467 -34.24 -6.59 -11.91
CA ASN A 467 -35.20 -5.69 -11.25
C ASN A 467 -34.62 -4.28 -11.08
N ASP A 468 -33.30 -4.16 -10.92
CA ASP A 468 -32.59 -2.88 -11.01
C ASP A 468 -32.13 -2.67 -12.45
N LYS A 469 -32.95 -1.95 -13.23
CA LYS A 469 -32.69 -1.70 -14.65
C LYS A 469 -31.39 -0.93 -14.89
N HIS A 470 -30.94 -0.12 -13.94
CA HIS A 470 -29.66 0.58 -14.06
C HIS A 470 -28.51 -0.41 -13.84
N ALA A 471 -28.52 -1.17 -12.75
CA ALA A 471 -27.46 -2.14 -12.47
C ALA A 471 -27.39 -3.22 -13.55
N TYR A 472 -28.54 -3.67 -14.06
CA TYR A 472 -28.65 -4.57 -15.20
C TYR A 472 -28.01 -3.98 -16.47
N ALA A 473 -28.40 -2.76 -16.87
CA ALA A 473 -27.86 -2.09 -18.04
C ALA A 473 -26.33 -1.89 -17.95
N GLN A 474 -25.85 -1.46 -16.78
CA GLN A 474 -24.43 -1.33 -16.49
C GLN A 474 -23.70 -2.67 -16.65
N ARG A 475 -24.29 -3.74 -16.12
CA ARG A 475 -23.73 -5.09 -16.20
C ARG A 475 -23.65 -5.59 -17.64
N ARG A 476 -24.73 -5.44 -18.42
CA ARG A 476 -24.77 -5.81 -19.84
C ARG A 476 -23.76 -5.03 -20.67
N CYS A 477 -23.65 -3.73 -20.44
CA CYS A 477 -22.61 -2.90 -21.07
C CYS A 477 -21.21 -3.42 -20.74
N THR A 478 -20.94 -3.78 -19.49
CA THR A 478 -19.65 -4.37 -19.06
C THR A 478 -19.35 -5.70 -19.75
N GLU A 479 -20.35 -6.58 -19.85
CA GLU A 479 -20.25 -7.90 -20.49
C GLU A 479 -19.87 -7.79 -21.96
N ILE A 480 -20.51 -6.88 -22.68
CA ILE A 480 -20.28 -6.66 -24.11
C ILE A 480 -18.93 -6.00 -24.33
N MET A 481 -18.61 -4.97 -23.55
CA MET A 481 -17.35 -4.24 -23.63
C MET A 481 -16.15 -5.14 -23.34
N CYS A 482 -16.25 -6.00 -22.33
CA CYS A 482 -15.14 -6.84 -21.87
C CYS A 482 -15.23 -8.29 -22.39
N GLU A 483 -16.00 -8.54 -23.45
CA GLU A 483 -16.11 -9.87 -24.05
C GLU A 483 -14.73 -10.46 -24.38
N GLY A 484 -14.48 -11.70 -23.94
CA GLY A 484 -13.19 -12.37 -24.04
C GLY A 484 -12.20 -12.03 -22.92
N GLU A 485 -12.53 -11.09 -22.02
CA GLU A 485 -11.76 -10.73 -20.84
C GLU A 485 -12.44 -11.29 -19.58
N PRO A 486 -11.68 -11.68 -18.53
CA PRO A 486 -12.24 -12.12 -17.25
C PRO A 486 -13.32 -11.20 -16.68
N TYR A 487 -13.17 -9.88 -16.89
CA TYR A 487 -14.10 -8.87 -16.37
C TYR A 487 -15.52 -8.96 -16.96
N ALA A 488 -15.72 -9.63 -18.10
CA ALA A 488 -17.04 -9.94 -18.63
C ALA A 488 -17.78 -11.01 -17.82
N VAL A 489 -17.16 -11.70 -16.86
CA VAL A 489 -17.85 -12.66 -15.99
C VAL A 489 -18.47 -11.93 -14.81
N TYR A 490 -19.68 -12.31 -14.40
CA TYR A 490 -20.32 -11.74 -13.21
C TYR A 490 -19.71 -12.41 -11.99
N GLN A 491 -19.36 -11.64 -10.95
CA GLN A 491 -18.66 -12.19 -9.77
C GLN A 491 -19.48 -13.21 -8.98
N LEU A 492 -20.77 -13.35 -9.26
CA LEU A 492 -21.64 -14.38 -8.68
C LEU A 492 -21.84 -15.60 -9.59
N GLY A 493 -21.28 -15.59 -10.81
CA GLY A 493 -21.60 -16.53 -11.89
C GLY A 493 -22.92 -16.23 -12.58
N GLY A 494 -23.35 -17.13 -13.46
CA GLY A 494 -24.65 -17.15 -14.11
C GLY A 494 -25.68 -17.96 -13.31
N ALA A 495 -26.96 -17.64 -13.48
CA ALA A 495 -28.03 -18.45 -12.91
C ALA A 495 -28.08 -19.81 -13.62
N GLY A 496 -28.10 -20.90 -12.86
CA GLY A 496 -27.98 -22.26 -13.40
C GLY A 496 -26.55 -22.77 -13.57
N ASP A 497 -25.51 -21.94 -13.35
CA ASP A 497 -24.11 -22.43 -13.33
C ASP A 497 -23.88 -23.44 -12.18
N GLY A 498 -24.78 -23.46 -11.19
CA GLY A 498 -24.80 -24.47 -10.13
C GLY A 498 -25.45 -25.80 -10.51
N ASP A 499 -26.05 -25.91 -11.70
CA ASP A 499 -26.74 -27.13 -12.13
C ASP A 499 -25.72 -28.27 -12.32
N GLY A 500 -25.89 -29.35 -11.55
CA GLY A 500 -24.96 -30.48 -11.54
C GLY A 500 -23.90 -30.44 -10.43
N LEU A 501 -23.79 -29.34 -9.68
CA LEU A 501 -23.03 -29.35 -8.44
C LEU A 501 -23.70 -30.26 -7.41
N THR A 502 -22.89 -30.98 -6.66
CA THR A 502 -23.34 -31.81 -5.53
C THR A 502 -22.68 -31.35 -4.24
N PRO A 503 -23.27 -31.62 -3.06
CA PRO A 503 -22.66 -31.21 -1.79
C PRO A 503 -21.25 -31.78 -1.57
N SER A 504 -21.00 -33.02 -1.99
CA SER A 504 -19.68 -33.66 -1.91
C SER A 504 -18.71 -33.14 -2.99
N GLY A 505 -19.18 -32.89 -4.21
CA GLY A 505 -18.37 -32.30 -5.28
C GLY A 505 -17.91 -30.88 -4.96
N LEU A 506 -18.81 -30.02 -4.45
CA LEU A 506 -18.44 -28.67 -4.04
C LEU A 506 -17.51 -28.67 -2.81
N TYR A 507 -17.67 -29.62 -1.89
CA TYR A 507 -16.74 -29.79 -0.77
C TYR A 507 -15.34 -30.22 -1.21
N ASP A 508 -15.25 -31.16 -2.16
CA ASP A 508 -13.98 -31.56 -2.80
C ASP A 508 -13.29 -30.35 -3.45
N TYR A 509 -14.04 -29.53 -4.20
CA TYR A 509 -13.55 -28.27 -4.79
C TYR A 509 -13.11 -27.27 -3.70
N TYR A 510 -13.93 -27.08 -2.66
CA TYR A 510 -13.60 -26.20 -1.53
C TYR A 510 -12.25 -26.55 -0.90
N ARG A 511 -11.97 -27.84 -0.70
CA ARG A 511 -10.71 -28.30 -0.09
C ARG A 511 -9.51 -28.19 -1.02
N LYS A 512 -9.66 -28.61 -2.27
CA LYS A 512 -8.52 -28.81 -3.21
C LYS A 512 -8.21 -27.60 -4.07
N GLU A 513 -9.22 -26.79 -4.39
CA GLU A 513 -9.11 -25.64 -5.26
C GLU A 513 -9.22 -24.35 -4.43
N TYR A 514 -10.37 -24.11 -3.80
CA TYR A 514 -10.64 -22.85 -3.11
C TYR A 514 -9.70 -22.59 -1.92
N LEU A 515 -9.73 -23.43 -0.88
CA LEU A 515 -8.96 -23.19 0.36
C LEU A 515 -7.44 -23.36 0.14
N ALA A 516 -7.05 -24.32 -0.68
CA ALA A 516 -5.66 -24.66 -0.93
C ALA A 516 -4.97 -23.72 -1.94
N LYS A 517 -5.70 -23.19 -2.93
CA LYS A 517 -5.10 -22.40 -4.01
C LYS A 517 -5.45 -20.92 -3.97
N SER A 518 -6.55 -20.46 -3.37
CA SER A 518 -6.81 -19.00 -3.32
C SER A 518 -5.67 -18.25 -2.63
N ARG A 519 -5.31 -17.07 -3.14
CA ARG A 519 -4.38 -16.14 -2.47
C ARG A 519 -5.07 -15.61 -1.23
N VAL A 520 -4.39 -15.58 -0.09
CA VAL A 520 -4.98 -15.13 1.18
C VAL A 520 -4.44 -13.75 1.52
N LYS A 521 -5.34 -12.81 1.82
CA LYS A 521 -4.99 -11.50 2.36
C LYS A 521 -5.72 -11.28 3.69
N ILE A 522 -4.98 -11.01 4.76
CA ILE A 522 -5.54 -10.73 6.09
C ILE A 522 -5.25 -9.27 6.42
N PHE A 523 -6.27 -8.53 6.85
CA PHE A 523 -6.13 -7.16 7.31
C PHE A 523 -6.52 -7.06 8.78
N PHE A 524 -5.64 -6.48 9.57
CA PHE A 524 -5.91 -5.98 10.91
C PHE A 524 -6.03 -4.47 10.82
N CYS A 525 -7.21 -3.93 11.10
CA CYS A 525 -7.48 -2.48 11.05
C CYS A 525 -8.02 -2.00 12.39
N GLY A 526 -7.50 -0.88 12.91
CA GLY A 526 -7.84 -0.38 14.24
C GLY A 526 -6.65 -0.38 15.18
N GLU A 527 -6.93 -0.34 16.48
CA GLU A 527 -5.92 -0.51 17.52
C GLU A 527 -5.72 -2.00 17.77
N THR A 528 -4.68 -2.57 17.16
CA THR A 528 -4.37 -4.01 17.21
C THR A 528 -2.87 -4.25 17.46
N TYR A 529 -2.49 -5.48 17.77
CA TYR A 529 -1.10 -5.89 18.08
C TYR A 529 -0.54 -6.77 16.94
N PRO A 530 -0.07 -6.18 15.83
CA PRO A 530 0.16 -6.91 14.59
C PRO A 530 1.19 -8.03 14.71
N GLU A 531 2.23 -7.90 15.53
CA GLU A 531 3.25 -8.95 15.71
C GLU A 531 2.63 -10.22 16.33
N GLU A 532 1.87 -10.06 17.42
CA GLU A 532 1.15 -11.14 18.11
C GLU A 532 0.14 -11.82 17.18
N LEU A 533 -0.70 -11.01 16.51
CA LEU A 533 -1.76 -11.53 15.65
C LEU A 533 -1.22 -12.17 14.37
N THR A 534 -0.13 -11.63 13.81
CA THR A 534 0.58 -12.22 12.67
C THR A 534 1.13 -13.59 13.03
N ALA A 535 1.84 -13.70 14.16
CA ALA A 535 2.37 -14.99 14.62
C ALA A 535 1.27 -16.04 14.80
N TYR A 536 0.08 -15.62 15.24
CA TYR A 536 -1.07 -16.50 15.40
C TYR A 536 -1.74 -16.91 14.07
N ALA A 537 -1.86 -15.99 13.10
CA ALA A 537 -2.61 -16.21 11.86
C ALA A 537 -1.78 -16.84 10.73
N GLN A 538 -0.47 -16.59 10.69
CA GLN A 538 0.38 -16.86 9.52
C GLN A 538 0.43 -18.33 9.04
N ASN A 539 0.19 -19.30 9.93
CA ASN A 539 0.30 -20.73 9.65
C ASN A 539 -1.06 -21.47 9.71
N ARG A 540 -2.18 -20.74 9.68
CA ARG A 540 -3.53 -21.33 9.88
C ARG A 540 -4.20 -21.80 8.59
N PHE A 541 -3.69 -21.37 7.43
CA PHE A 541 -4.12 -21.92 6.16
C PHE A 541 -3.23 -23.08 5.72
N PRO A 542 -3.78 -24.11 5.05
CA PRO A 542 -2.98 -25.19 4.51
C PRO A 542 -1.93 -24.66 3.52
N ALA A 543 -0.75 -25.29 3.52
CA ALA A 543 0.25 -25.05 2.48
C ALA A 543 -0.30 -25.54 1.13
N GLY A 544 -0.07 -24.78 0.06
CA GLY A 544 -0.56 -25.11 -1.27
C GLY A 544 0.07 -24.22 -2.33
N GLY A 545 0.07 -24.69 -3.57
CA GLY A 545 0.46 -23.90 -4.74
C GLY A 545 -0.61 -22.84 -5.01
N ARG A 546 -0.55 -21.72 -4.26
CA ARG A 546 -1.53 -20.64 -4.38
C ARG A 546 -1.44 -19.95 -5.73
N VAL A 547 -2.60 -19.53 -6.25
CA VAL A 547 -2.74 -18.84 -7.52
C VAL A 547 -1.93 -17.54 -7.52
N THR A 548 -1.36 -17.23 -8.68
CA THR A 548 -0.81 -15.90 -8.95
C THR A 548 -1.96 -15.03 -9.45
N LEU A 549 -2.25 -13.96 -8.72
CA LEU A 549 -3.29 -13.01 -9.11
C LEU A 549 -2.78 -12.19 -10.30
N HIS A 550 -3.55 -12.12 -11.37
CA HIS A 550 -3.21 -11.34 -12.55
C HIS A 550 -3.49 -9.86 -12.31
N ARG A 551 -2.71 -8.98 -12.94
CA ARG A 551 -3.06 -7.56 -12.99
C ARG A 551 -4.36 -7.44 -13.80
N ALA A 552 -5.40 -6.87 -13.19
CA ALA A 552 -6.71 -6.69 -13.83
C ALA A 552 -6.70 -5.71 -15.01
N TYR A 553 -5.62 -4.94 -15.16
CA TYR A 553 -5.47 -3.96 -16.23
C TYR A 553 -4.94 -4.65 -17.49
N VAL A 554 -5.67 -4.48 -18.59
CA VAL A 554 -5.23 -4.92 -19.93
C VAL A 554 -4.51 -3.75 -20.59
N GLU A 555 -3.35 -4.01 -21.19
CA GLU A 555 -2.54 -3.02 -21.91
C GLU A 555 -3.33 -2.30 -23.01
N LYS A 556 -2.83 -1.12 -23.41
CA LYS A 556 -3.46 -0.18 -24.33
C LYS A 556 -4.20 -0.87 -25.49
N ARG A 557 -5.50 -0.63 -25.60
CA ARG A 557 -6.34 -1.17 -26.67
C ARG A 557 -6.97 -0.01 -27.43
N GLU A 558 -6.45 0.25 -28.63
CA GLU A 558 -7.10 1.18 -29.56
C GLU A 558 -8.29 0.47 -30.21
N ILE A 559 -9.45 1.12 -30.17
CA ILE A 559 -10.67 0.66 -30.82
C ILE A 559 -10.93 1.61 -31.99
N PRO A 560 -10.72 1.18 -33.25
CA PRO A 560 -11.12 1.94 -34.41
C PRO A 560 -12.63 2.23 -34.38
N GLU A 561 -13.09 3.33 -34.97
CA GLU A 561 -14.52 3.68 -35.00
C GLU A 561 -15.38 2.56 -35.61
N THR A 562 -14.85 1.83 -36.60
CA THR A 562 -15.52 0.69 -37.24
C THR A 562 -15.75 -0.50 -36.31
N ASN A 563 -15.05 -0.54 -35.17
CA ASN A 563 -15.07 -1.66 -34.22
C ASN A 563 -15.79 -1.30 -32.91
N ILE A 564 -16.39 -0.11 -32.81
CA ILE A 564 -17.24 0.25 -31.67
C ILE A 564 -18.43 -0.70 -31.64
N LYS A 565 -18.66 -1.35 -30.49
CA LYS A 565 -19.79 -2.25 -30.30
C LYS A 565 -21.04 -1.45 -30.00
N TYR A 566 -22.11 -1.70 -30.74
CA TYR A 566 -23.43 -1.14 -30.47
C TYR A 566 -24.38 -2.26 -30.08
N ALA A 567 -25.04 -2.11 -28.93
CA ALA A 567 -26.00 -3.07 -28.44
C ALA A 567 -27.25 -2.38 -27.89
N GLU A 568 -28.41 -2.98 -28.17
CA GLU A 568 -29.70 -2.53 -27.68
C GLU A 568 -30.50 -3.71 -27.15
N GLU A 569 -31.12 -3.52 -25.98
CA GLU A 569 -32.05 -4.49 -25.39
C GLU A 569 -33.38 -3.79 -25.07
N LYS A 570 -34.48 -4.53 -25.27
CA LYS A 570 -35.84 -4.03 -25.01
C LYS A 570 -36.42 -4.67 -23.75
N MET A 571 -36.94 -3.86 -22.85
CA MET A 571 -37.58 -4.30 -21.61
C MET A 571 -38.64 -3.29 -21.16
N ASN A 572 -39.51 -3.68 -20.23
CA ASN A 572 -40.40 -2.72 -19.57
C ASN A 572 -39.60 -1.72 -18.71
N VAL A 573 -39.32 -0.55 -19.28
CA VAL A 573 -38.66 0.60 -18.65
C VAL A 573 -39.38 1.89 -19.03
N THR A 574 -39.52 2.81 -18.08
CA THR A 574 -40.11 4.14 -18.33
C THR A 574 -39.13 5.13 -18.92
N GLN A 575 -37.84 4.96 -18.63
CA GLN A 575 -36.74 5.74 -19.21
C GLN A 575 -35.68 4.78 -19.73
N GLY A 576 -35.22 5.03 -20.94
CA GLY A 576 -34.10 4.32 -21.53
C GLY A 576 -32.82 4.57 -20.74
N LYS A 577 -31.94 3.57 -20.67
CA LYS A 577 -30.64 3.64 -19.98
C LYS A 577 -29.53 3.57 -21.01
N LEU A 578 -28.85 4.69 -21.26
CA LEU A 578 -27.77 4.81 -22.22
C LEU A 578 -26.42 4.76 -21.50
N PHE A 579 -25.53 3.88 -21.94
CA PHE A 579 -24.16 3.74 -21.45
C PHE A 579 -23.17 3.82 -22.61
N LEU A 580 -22.13 4.63 -22.45
CA LEU A 580 -20.96 4.69 -23.31
C LEU A 580 -19.74 4.25 -22.49
N GLY A 581 -19.18 3.09 -22.85
CA GLY A 581 -17.99 2.51 -22.23
C GLY A 581 -16.72 2.92 -22.96
N TYR A 582 -15.81 3.59 -22.25
CA TYR A 582 -14.52 4.04 -22.73
C TYR A 582 -13.39 3.23 -22.09
N ARG A 583 -12.42 2.79 -22.89
CA ARG A 583 -11.11 2.35 -22.39
C ARG A 583 -10.31 3.60 -22.05
N THR A 584 -9.81 3.73 -20.82
CA THR A 584 -9.03 4.90 -20.41
C THR A 584 -7.60 4.85 -20.92
N ASN A 585 -7.12 3.65 -21.28
CA ASN A 585 -5.75 3.39 -21.73
C ASN A 585 -4.68 4.02 -20.81
N THR A 586 -5.02 4.12 -19.51
CA THR A 586 -4.14 4.67 -18.49
C THR A 586 -3.96 3.61 -17.39
N PRO A 587 -2.75 3.04 -17.25
CA PRO A 587 -2.48 2.02 -16.24
C PRO A 587 -2.75 2.55 -14.83
N PRO A 588 -3.28 1.73 -13.91
CA PRO A 588 -3.62 2.15 -12.53
C PRO A 588 -2.42 2.57 -11.68
N GLU A 589 -1.21 2.13 -12.04
CA GLU A 589 0.06 2.47 -11.39
C GLU A 589 0.78 3.66 -12.03
N SER A 590 0.29 4.15 -13.18
CA SER A 590 0.90 5.31 -13.84
C SER A 590 0.63 6.58 -13.04
N SER A 591 1.61 7.48 -12.99
CA SER A 591 1.40 8.84 -12.48
C SER A 591 0.35 9.60 -13.30
N ASP A 592 0.15 9.25 -14.58
CA ASP A 592 -0.92 9.83 -15.39
C ASP A 592 -2.33 9.41 -14.91
N TYR A 593 -2.45 8.40 -14.02
CA TYR A 593 -3.75 7.94 -13.52
C TYR A 593 -4.48 9.01 -12.71
N TYR A 594 -3.74 9.85 -11.98
CA TYR A 594 -4.32 10.96 -11.23
C TYR A 594 -5.08 11.93 -12.15
N ALA A 595 -4.52 12.21 -13.34
CA ALA A 595 -5.17 13.00 -14.37
C ALA A 595 -6.37 12.27 -15.00
N ALA A 596 -6.26 10.96 -15.25
CA ALA A 596 -7.40 10.17 -15.73
C ALA A 596 -8.56 10.11 -14.71
N ALA A 597 -8.26 10.05 -13.42
CA ALA A 597 -9.26 10.12 -12.36
C ALA A 597 -9.99 11.47 -12.36
N LEU A 598 -9.25 12.59 -12.43
CA LEU A 598 -9.83 13.93 -12.55
C LEU A 598 -10.64 14.11 -13.83
N CYS A 599 -10.19 13.55 -14.96
CA CYS A 599 -10.95 13.53 -16.20
C CYS A 599 -12.33 12.89 -15.98
N GLY A 600 -12.40 11.76 -15.26
CA GLY A 600 -13.67 11.11 -14.93
C GLY A 600 -14.56 11.94 -14.00
N VAL A 601 -13.97 12.65 -13.04
CA VAL A 601 -14.70 13.56 -12.13
C VAL A 601 -15.30 14.74 -12.90
N ILE A 602 -14.49 15.42 -13.73
CA ILE A 602 -14.93 16.55 -14.57
C ILE A 602 -16.03 16.10 -15.54
N LEU A 603 -15.88 14.91 -16.11
CA LEU A 603 -16.88 14.40 -17.05
C LEU A 603 -18.23 14.21 -16.36
N GLY A 604 -18.29 13.54 -15.20
CA GLY A 604 -19.61 13.13 -14.68
C GLY A 604 -19.76 12.92 -13.19
N GLN A 605 -18.91 13.47 -12.32
CA GLN A 605 -19.10 13.41 -10.87
C GLN A 605 -19.39 14.79 -10.26
N GLY A 606 -20.44 14.86 -9.46
CA GLY A 606 -20.90 16.11 -8.84
C GLY A 606 -21.76 16.96 -9.79
N THR A 607 -22.39 17.99 -9.22
CA THR A 607 -23.35 18.87 -9.93
C THR A 607 -22.69 19.83 -10.91
N GLN A 608 -21.37 20.03 -10.82
CA GLN A 608 -20.59 20.87 -11.74
C GLN A 608 -20.01 20.08 -12.92
N SER A 609 -20.24 18.76 -12.98
CA SER A 609 -19.68 17.93 -14.05
C SER A 609 -20.32 18.24 -15.41
N LYS A 610 -19.55 18.03 -16.49
CA LYS A 610 -19.98 18.33 -17.86
C LYS A 610 -21.27 17.60 -18.25
N LEU A 611 -21.39 16.33 -17.89
CA LEU A 611 -22.60 15.55 -18.20
C LEU A 611 -23.81 16.06 -17.41
N PHE A 612 -23.64 16.38 -16.12
CA PHE A 612 -24.73 16.93 -15.30
C PHE A 612 -25.20 18.28 -15.86
N VAL A 613 -24.28 19.21 -16.11
CA VAL A 613 -24.64 20.56 -16.56
C VAL A 613 -25.20 20.55 -17.98
N ASN A 614 -24.55 19.87 -18.93
CA ASN A 614 -24.96 20.01 -20.33
C ASN A 614 -26.13 19.11 -20.70
N ILE A 615 -26.19 17.86 -20.21
CA ILE A 615 -27.27 16.93 -20.59
C ILE A 615 -28.53 17.16 -19.74
N ARG A 616 -28.36 17.26 -18.41
CA ARG A 616 -29.48 17.40 -17.49
C ARG A 616 -29.95 18.84 -17.36
N GLU A 617 -29.07 19.79 -17.03
CA GLU A 617 -29.52 21.17 -16.75
C GLU A 617 -29.83 21.97 -18.02
N LYS A 618 -28.90 22.03 -18.99
CA LYS A 618 -29.09 22.84 -20.21
C LYS A 618 -30.09 22.22 -21.19
N HIS A 619 -29.97 20.91 -21.44
CA HIS A 619 -30.80 20.24 -22.44
C HIS A 619 -32.06 19.56 -21.87
N SER A 620 -32.17 19.39 -20.54
CA SER A 620 -33.31 18.72 -19.88
C SER A 620 -33.60 17.31 -20.43
N LEU A 621 -32.60 16.64 -21.02
CA LEU A 621 -32.79 15.34 -21.71
C LEU A 621 -32.79 14.16 -20.75
N ALA A 622 -32.14 14.32 -19.60
CA ALA A 622 -31.96 13.24 -18.64
C ALA A 622 -32.29 13.71 -17.22
N TYR A 623 -32.93 12.83 -16.44
CA TYR A 623 -33.07 13.05 -15.00
C TYR A 623 -31.72 12.92 -14.28
N TYR A 624 -30.84 12.09 -14.83
CA TYR A 624 -29.51 11.81 -14.29
C TYR A 624 -28.53 11.53 -15.43
N ALA A 625 -27.38 12.18 -15.38
CA ALA A 625 -26.25 11.96 -16.29
C ALA A 625 -24.96 12.04 -15.46
N ALA A 626 -24.11 11.02 -15.57
CA ALA A 626 -22.93 10.88 -14.74
C ALA A 626 -21.86 10.01 -15.41
N ALA A 627 -20.70 9.92 -14.76
CA ALA A 627 -19.63 9.04 -15.15
C ALA A 627 -18.94 8.43 -13.93
N TYR A 628 -18.50 7.18 -14.06
CA TYR A 628 -17.64 6.55 -13.08
C TYR A 628 -16.49 5.80 -13.75
N THR A 629 -15.37 5.71 -13.05
CA THR A 629 -14.14 5.08 -13.54
C THR A 629 -13.84 3.85 -12.70
N ASN A 630 -13.53 2.74 -13.35
CA ASN A 630 -12.93 1.59 -12.70
C ASN A 630 -11.41 1.64 -12.88
N LYS A 631 -10.70 2.01 -11.79
CA LYS A 631 -9.23 2.07 -11.74
C LYS A 631 -8.58 0.79 -12.23
N MET A 632 -8.98 -0.33 -11.64
CA MET A 632 -8.29 -1.61 -11.78
C MET A 632 -8.41 -2.18 -13.19
N LYS A 633 -9.52 -1.89 -13.86
CA LYS A 633 -9.77 -2.34 -15.22
C LYS A 633 -9.34 -1.34 -16.29
N GLY A 634 -9.20 -0.05 -15.94
CA GLY A 634 -8.88 1.00 -16.89
C GLY A 634 -10.04 1.33 -17.82
N ILE A 635 -11.26 1.38 -17.27
CA ILE A 635 -12.47 1.71 -18.02
C ILE A 635 -13.24 2.84 -17.34
N LEU A 636 -13.96 3.62 -18.14
CA LEU A 636 -14.87 4.66 -17.71
C LEU A 636 -16.21 4.43 -18.38
N PHE A 637 -17.30 4.53 -17.62
CA PHE A 637 -18.65 4.55 -18.18
C PHE A 637 -19.24 5.95 -18.01
N ALA A 638 -19.65 6.55 -19.11
CA ALA A 638 -20.49 7.74 -19.15
C ALA A 638 -21.92 7.30 -19.47
N PHE A 639 -22.91 7.77 -18.72
CA PHE A 639 -24.25 7.23 -18.84
C PHE A 639 -25.33 8.24 -18.44
N CYS A 640 -26.54 8.03 -18.95
CA CYS A 640 -27.70 8.84 -18.62
C CYS A 640 -29.01 8.04 -18.74
N ALA A 641 -30.05 8.50 -18.04
CA ALA A 641 -31.41 7.99 -18.16
C ALA A 641 -32.29 9.00 -18.93
N ILE A 642 -32.84 8.59 -20.07
CA ILE A 642 -33.45 9.47 -21.08
C ILE A 642 -34.81 8.94 -21.57
N ASP A 643 -35.58 9.77 -22.27
CA ASP A 643 -36.69 9.28 -23.12
C ASP A 643 -36.09 8.48 -24.30
N PRO A 644 -36.63 7.29 -24.64
CA PRO A 644 -36.15 6.47 -25.77
C PRO A 644 -35.88 7.22 -27.08
N LYS A 645 -36.72 8.19 -27.44
CA LYS A 645 -36.58 8.95 -28.70
C LYS A 645 -35.33 9.85 -28.71
N ASP A 646 -34.83 10.22 -27.54
CA ASP A 646 -33.72 11.17 -27.38
C ASP A 646 -32.35 10.48 -27.40
N ARG A 647 -32.30 9.15 -27.66
CA ARG A 647 -31.08 8.34 -27.71
C ARG A 647 -29.96 8.99 -28.52
N ALA A 648 -30.25 9.34 -29.78
CA ALA A 648 -29.23 9.86 -30.69
C ALA A 648 -28.67 11.21 -30.21
N VAL A 649 -29.54 12.07 -29.66
CA VAL A 649 -29.16 13.38 -29.13
C VAL A 649 -28.30 13.23 -27.88
N ALA A 650 -28.70 12.36 -26.95
CA ALA A 650 -27.96 12.10 -25.73
C ALA A 650 -26.58 11.47 -26.01
N GLU A 651 -26.49 10.52 -26.94
CA GLU A 651 -25.21 9.93 -27.35
C GLU A 651 -24.26 10.99 -27.93
N ALA A 652 -24.77 11.84 -28.82
CA ALA A 652 -23.99 12.93 -29.41
C ALA A 652 -23.46 13.90 -28.35
N LEU A 653 -24.30 14.30 -27.39
CA LEU A 653 -23.91 15.20 -26.31
C LEU A 653 -22.84 14.59 -25.39
N ILE A 654 -22.94 13.30 -25.03
CA ILE A 654 -21.90 12.64 -24.22
C ILE A 654 -20.57 12.66 -24.96
N ARG A 655 -20.57 12.33 -26.26
CA ARG A 655 -19.36 12.34 -27.10
C ARG A 655 -18.77 13.74 -27.23
N GLU A 656 -19.62 14.75 -27.38
CA GLU A 656 -19.23 16.15 -27.41
C GLU A 656 -18.53 16.56 -26.11
N GLN A 657 -19.07 16.18 -24.94
CA GLN A 657 -18.44 16.52 -23.66
C GLN A 657 -17.08 15.84 -23.47
N VAL A 658 -16.89 14.61 -23.95
CA VAL A 658 -15.58 13.94 -23.96
C VAL A 658 -14.61 14.65 -24.91
N ALA A 659 -15.09 15.08 -26.09
CA ALA A 659 -14.28 15.84 -27.05
C ALA A 659 -13.87 17.22 -26.49
N ALA A 660 -14.78 17.91 -25.80
CA ALA A 660 -14.49 19.19 -25.14
C ALA A 660 -13.32 19.05 -24.13
N ILE A 661 -13.32 18.01 -23.30
CA ILE A 661 -12.19 17.73 -22.38
C ILE A 661 -10.89 17.48 -23.18
N ARG A 662 -10.93 16.71 -24.27
CA ARG A 662 -9.76 16.47 -25.13
C ARG A 662 -9.23 17.73 -25.81
N ASN A 663 -10.08 18.71 -26.06
CA ASN A 663 -9.72 19.99 -26.66
C ASN A 663 -9.22 21.01 -25.62
N GLY A 664 -9.21 20.67 -24.32
CA GLY A 664 -8.85 21.59 -23.25
C GLY A 664 -9.95 22.57 -22.87
N GLU A 665 -11.20 22.32 -23.29
CA GLU A 665 -12.36 23.13 -22.94
C GLU A 665 -12.83 22.78 -21.52
N ILE A 666 -11.95 23.03 -20.53
CA ILE A 666 -12.19 22.82 -19.10
C ILE A 666 -12.17 24.21 -18.44
N THR A 667 -13.30 24.62 -17.88
CA THR A 667 -13.40 25.88 -17.14
C THR A 667 -12.64 25.78 -15.81
N THR A 668 -12.24 26.94 -15.27
CA THR A 668 -11.55 26.98 -13.96
C THR A 668 -12.46 26.42 -12.86
N GLU A 669 -13.75 26.72 -12.92
CA GLU A 669 -14.75 26.25 -11.97
C GLU A 669 -14.91 24.71 -12.00
N GLU A 670 -14.94 24.10 -13.20
CA GLU A 670 -14.99 22.64 -13.34
C GLU A 670 -13.75 21.97 -12.76
N TYR A 671 -12.57 22.51 -13.06
CA TYR A 671 -11.28 21.98 -12.57
C TYR A 671 -11.20 22.08 -11.04
N GLU A 672 -11.42 23.27 -10.47
CA GLU A 672 -11.35 23.48 -9.02
C GLU A 672 -12.39 22.63 -8.26
N ALA A 673 -13.60 22.52 -8.80
CA ALA A 673 -14.64 21.69 -8.22
C ALA A 673 -14.24 20.20 -8.23
N ALA A 674 -13.66 19.70 -9.32
CA ALA A 674 -13.21 18.31 -9.44
C ALA A 674 -12.07 17.98 -8.48
N VAL A 675 -11.04 18.83 -8.42
CA VAL A 675 -9.91 18.69 -7.48
C VAL A 675 -10.43 18.70 -6.04
N LYS A 676 -11.31 19.64 -5.69
CA LYS A 676 -11.87 19.75 -4.35
C LYS A 676 -12.71 18.53 -3.99
N LEU A 677 -13.58 18.06 -4.89
CA LEU A 677 -14.44 16.89 -4.68
C LEU A 677 -13.59 15.66 -4.38
N LEU A 678 -12.63 15.34 -5.25
CA LEU A 678 -11.84 14.13 -5.11
C LEU A 678 -10.92 14.16 -3.87
N ARG A 679 -10.36 15.33 -3.52
CA ARG A 679 -9.56 15.49 -2.29
C ARG A 679 -10.41 15.32 -1.03
N ASN A 680 -11.63 15.87 -1.03
CA ASN A 680 -12.54 15.71 0.10
C ASN A 680 -12.98 14.25 0.26
N ASP A 681 -13.25 13.56 -0.84
CA ASP A 681 -13.59 12.13 -0.82
C ASP A 681 -12.44 11.32 -0.21
N LEU A 682 -11.20 11.53 -0.64
CA LEU A 682 -10.02 10.86 -0.09
C LEU A 682 -9.79 11.17 1.40
N ALA A 683 -9.96 12.43 1.81
CA ALA A 683 -9.83 12.82 3.20
C ALA A 683 -10.89 12.14 4.09
N SER A 684 -12.09 11.88 3.55
CA SER A 684 -13.18 11.21 4.26
C SER A 684 -12.91 9.73 4.53
N TYR A 685 -12.03 9.07 3.78
CA TYR A 685 -11.76 7.63 3.94
C TYR A 685 -11.21 7.30 5.31
N GLY A 686 -10.45 8.23 5.89
CA GLY A 686 -9.97 8.07 7.26
C GLY A 686 -11.13 7.92 8.24
N ASP A 687 -12.29 8.54 8.01
CA ASP A 687 -13.45 8.57 8.92
C ASP A 687 -14.32 7.30 8.90
N SER A 688 -14.04 6.37 7.98
CA SER A 688 -14.76 5.11 7.86
C SER A 688 -13.79 3.93 7.75
N GLN A 689 -13.83 3.00 8.72
CA GLN A 689 -13.00 1.80 8.68
C GLN A 689 -13.24 0.96 7.41
N SER A 690 -14.48 0.89 6.94
CA SER A 690 -14.84 0.12 5.75
C SER A 690 -14.30 0.77 4.47
N GLN A 691 -14.39 2.09 4.33
CA GLN A 691 -13.80 2.80 3.19
C GLN A 691 -12.27 2.69 3.19
N LEU A 692 -11.64 2.83 4.36
CA LEU A 692 -10.21 2.69 4.53
C LEU A 692 -9.71 1.29 4.15
N LEU A 693 -10.40 0.25 4.62
CA LEU A 693 -10.12 -1.15 4.27
C LEU A 693 -10.30 -1.41 2.77
N GLN A 694 -11.35 -0.86 2.16
CA GLN A 694 -11.60 -1.04 0.73
C GLN A 694 -10.55 -0.31 -0.12
N TYR A 695 -10.17 0.91 0.25
CA TYR A 695 -9.11 1.66 -0.42
C TYR A 695 -7.78 0.89 -0.37
N TYR A 696 -7.35 0.50 0.83
CA TYR A 696 -6.07 -0.19 1.00
C TYR A 696 -6.06 -1.59 0.38
N PHE A 697 -7.18 -2.30 0.37
CA PHE A 697 -7.29 -3.56 -0.38
C PHE A 697 -6.96 -3.35 -1.86
N GLY A 698 -7.48 -2.28 -2.47
CA GLY A 698 -7.12 -1.87 -3.83
C GLY A 698 -5.62 -1.59 -4.00
N GLN A 699 -5.00 -0.94 -3.02
CA GLN A 699 -3.55 -0.66 -3.02
C GLN A 699 -2.69 -1.93 -2.95
N THR A 700 -3.20 -3.05 -2.43
CA THR A 700 -2.42 -4.31 -2.36
C THR A 700 -2.12 -4.95 -3.71
N PHE A 701 -2.72 -4.43 -4.79
CA PHE A 701 -2.47 -4.85 -6.16
C PHE A 701 -1.53 -3.91 -6.93
N MET A 702 -1.09 -2.84 -6.27
CA MET A 702 -0.17 -1.85 -6.84
C MET A 702 1.26 -2.16 -6.37
N GLU A 703 2.27 -1.79 -7.17
CA GLU A 703 3.69 -1.87 -6.77
C GLU A 703 4.03 -1.01 -5.55
N GLN A 704 3.38 0.15 -5.42
CA GLN A 704 3.54 1.06 -4.30
C GLN A 704 2.19 1.32 -3.64
N ILE A 705 2.14 1.19 -2.32
CA ILE A 705 0.97 1.53 -1.53
C ILE A 705 0.98 3.04 -1.34
N ALA A 706 -0.01 3.72 -1.94
CA ALA A 706 -0.25 5.13 -1.70
C ALA A 706 -1.28 5.31 -0.59
N ASP A 707 -0.96 6.10 0.43
CA ASP A 707 -1.92 6.47 1.48
C ASP A 707 -2.96 7.47 0.92
N PRO A 708 -4.19 7.58 1.47
CA PRO A 708 -5.20 8.51 0.94
C PRO A 708 -4.71 9.97 0.86
N ASP A 709 -3.93 10.40 1.85
CA ASP A 709 -3.33 11.73 1.89
C ASP A 709 -2.25 11.93 0.80
N GLU A 710 -1.52 10.88 0.44
CA GLU A 710 -0.56 10.90 -0.66
C GLU A 710 -1.29 11.00 -2.00
N TYR A 711 -2.33 10.20 -2.19
CA TYR A 711 -3.19 10.28 -3.36
C TYR A 711 -3.78 11.70 -3.50
N ALA A 712 -4.30 12.28 -2.42
CA ALA A 712 -4.89 13.62 -2.44
C ALA A 712 -3.88 14.72 -2.81
N ARG A 713 -2.59 14.55 -2.47
CA ARG A 713 -1.52 15.46 -2.90
C ARG A 713 -1.26 15.34 -4.40
N HIS A 714 -1.14 14.13 -4.92
CA HIS A 714 -0.97 13.93 -6.36
C HIS A 714 -2.12 14.53 -7.16
N ILE A 715 -3.37 14.42 -6.68
CA ILE A 715 -4.52 15.09 -7.29
C ILE A 715 -4.37 16.61 -7.31
N ALA A 716 -3.76 17.23 -6.30
CA ALA A 716 -3.56 18.68 -6.25
C ALA A 716 -2.45 19.17 -7.20
N GLU A 717 -1.58 18.28 -7.68
CA GLU A 717 -0.46 18.61 -8.58
C GLU A 717 -0.82 18.46 -10.06
N VAL A 718 -1.96 17.83 -10.39
CA VAL A 718 -2.40 17.60 -11.77
C VAL A 718 -2.78 18.92 -12.45
N SER A 719 -2.20 19.21 -13.61
CA SER A 719 -2.58 20.36 -14.44
C SER A 719 -3.74 20.05 -15.39
N VAL A 720 -4.36 21.09 -15.97
CA VAL A 720 -5.37 20.92 -17.01
C VAL A 720 -4.77 20.21 -18.23
N GLU A 721 -3.52 20.52 -18.59
CA GLU A 721 -2.79 19.88 -19.68
C GLU A 721 -2.61 18.37 -19.46
N ASP A 722 -2.36 17.94 -18.22
CA ASP A 722 -2.28 16.52 -17.87
C ASP A 722 -3.63 15.82 -18.06
N ILE A 723 -4.73 16.49 -17.68
CA ILE A 723 -6.10 15.98 -17.87
C ILE A 723 -6.42 15.84 -19.36
N VAL A 724 -6.06 16.84 -20.18
CA VAL A 724 -6.21 16.81 -21.64
C VAL A 724 -5.45 15.62 -22.24
N LYS A 725 -4.20 15.41 -21.81
CA LYS A 725 -3.38 14.28 -22.25
C LYS A 725 -4.00 12.94 -21.86
N ALA A 726 -4.56 12.82 -20.65
CA ALA A 726 -5.27 11.62 -20.22
C ALA A 726 -6.56 11.38 -21.02
N ALA A 727 -7.35 12.42 -21.27
CA ALA A 727 -8.56 12.35 -22.09
C ALA A 727 -8.27 11.96 -23.54
N GLY A 728 -7.13 12.42 -24.09
CA GLY A 728 -6.66 12.06 -25.43
C GLY A 728 -6.33 10.57 -25.60
N ARG A 729 -6.08 9.83 -24.52
CA ARG A 729 -5.86 8.37 -24.55
C ARG A 729 -7.15 7.57 -24.52
N MET A 730 -8.26 8.18 -24.08
CA MET A 730 -9.53 7.47 -23.96
C MET A 730 -10.02 7.04 -25.34
N THR A 731 -10.54 5.82 -25.47
CA THR A 731 -11.17 5.33 -26.71
C THR A 731 -12.54 4.78 -26.40
N LEU A 732 -13.55 5.20 -27.14
CA LEU A 732 -14.88 4.62 -27.01
C LEU A 732 -14.84 3.17 -27.54
N ASP A 733 -15.39 2.26 -26.76
CA ASP A 733 -15.38 0.82 -27.05
C ASP A 733 -16.80 0.32 -27.33
N THR A 734 -17.74 0.68 -26.46
CA THR A 734 -19.10 0.13 -26.49
C THR A 734 -20.14 1.21 -26.21
N VAL A 735 -21.25 1.15 -26.96
CA VAL A 735 -22.49 1.88 -26.69
C VAL A 735 -23.59 0.88 -26.43
N TYR A 736 -24.18 0.93 -25.23
CA TYR A 736 -25.27 0.06 -24.82
C TYR A 736 -26.52 0.89 -24.51
N PHE A 737 -27.67 0.44 -25.00
CA PHE A 737 -28.95 1.07 -24.73
C PHE A 737 -30.00 0.06 -24.26
N LEU A 738 -30.56 0.30 -23.07
CA LEU A 738 -31.74 -0.43 -22.61
C LEU A 738 -32.97 0.45 -22.84
N THR A 739 -33.94 -0.01 -23.63
CA THR A 739 -35.12 0.79 -24.05
C THR A 739 -36.45 0.06 -23.83
N SER A 740 -37.57 0.77 -23.98
CA SER A 740 -38.91 0.20 -23.87
C SER A 740 -39.23 -0.74 -25.04
N GLU A 741 -40.21 -1.64 -24.86
CA GLU A 741 -40.64 -2.57 -25.91
C GLU A 741 -41.20 -1.84 -27.15
N ASP A 742 -41.89 -0.71 -26.91
CA ASP A 742 -42.39 0.22 -27.93
C ASP A 742 -41.27 1.10 -28.55
N GLY A 743 -40.00 0.75 -28.35
CA GLY A 743 -38.85 1.63 -28.57
C GLY A 743 -38.83 2.37 -29.91
N ALA A 744 -38.57 3.68 -29.80
CA ALA A 744 -38.31 4.72 -30.82
C ALA A 744 -39.16 4.70 -32.10
#